data_AF-A0A315W973-F1
#
_entry.id   AF-A0A315W973-F1
#
_cell.length_a   1.000
_cell.length_b   1.000
_cell.length_c   1.000
_cell.angle_alpha   90.00
_cell.angle_beta   90.00
_cell.angle_gamma   90.00
#
_symmetry.space_group_name_H-M   'P 1'
#
loop_
_entity.id
_entity.type
_entity.pdbx_description
1 polymer ?
#
loop_
_entity_poly.entity_id
_entity_poly.type
_entity_poly.pdbx_seq_one_letter_code
_entity_poly.pdbx_strand_id
1 'polypeptide(L)'
;NQAGCCTIICTTESTASAHNTKNFCFRCASRPLSAKKSFNKKRNCAVGVAEVDDSVVRVLAHHIKPAGLGADGCHLLPNGHIQTYNTNVMSTASAMSSCEIMQVSSSSSPSKNLTSEKWFKLVFRDGSRPGERMDLSSRPKLFDFHGVAMIPIFTANWENVQNFQARPDDILIATYPKAGTTWVSQILDLLYFGKTSPERLTSLPIYERVPFLEMTIPNLVSGKDQADKLPTTPRLIKTHFPVQFVPKSFWEQNCRMVYVARNAKDNMVSYYHFDCMNNAQPAAGDWNSFFQRFMEGDMVFGSWYDHVNGWWKKKQTHSNIHYMFYEDMIEDTGREIEKLCSFIGLSPSAEEKEMIKTGVQFDNMKKNKMANYSTLPVMDFKVSPFMRKGKVGDWKNYFTVAQNEEFDEDYKRKMKDPTLHFRFSMTKYFTDNWENIQSFKARPDDILIASYPKAGTTWVSYILDLLYFGEADYRSSVPLQERVPFLEISVPSRPKGKDLADQLPTVPRLIKTHLPVQFVPKSFWEQRSRVVYVARNAKDSAVSYFHFGRMNRVQPEPGDWSYFLQNFMQGKVVFGSWYEHVNTWWDQKQTYSNLHYMFYEDLIEDSGQEISRLCCFLGLSPTAEQKELVQTKVTFDNMKQNKITNFSTVPMMNQSVSPFMRKGRVGDWKNHFTVSQNEQFAEDYKNKMKNSALMELPPRPTLFDFNGVSMTKYFTDNWDNIQSFKARPDDIVLVSYPKAGNTWVSYILDLLYFSQTSPDRQNSVPLHERVPFLEFSMQGFPSGVDELNSINSFPRIIKTHLPVQFLPESFWEQNSKIIYVARNAKDTVVSYFHFDRMNKAQPEPGDWDSFLQRFVDGKMVFGSWNDHVGGWWEKTKTRSNILYLFYEDLIEDTEREVSRICSFLELSPTTDLKKEVTEKSLFNNMKHNKMANGSADEVLDFKISPFMRKGKVGDWKNHFTVKQNEQFDEDYQKKMRNTDLCFRTVLRFLSTFVRC
;
A
#
# COMPACT_ATOMS: atom_id res chain seq x y z
N ASN A 1 12.66 -80.44 26.44
CA ASN A 1 12.50 -81.06 27.78
C ASN A 1 11.03 -81.06 28.18
N GLN A 2 10.68 -81.91 29.14
CA GLN A 2 9.35 -82.46 29.45
C GLN A 2 8.17 -81.48 29.61
N ALA A 3 6.99 -82.00 29.23
CA ALA A 3 5.63 -81.78 29.74
C ALA A 3 4.98 -80.37 29.72
N GLY A 4 3.71 -80.23 29.31
CA GLY A 4 2.85 -81.24 28.65
C GLY A 4 1.37 -80.86 28.53
N CYS A 5 0.76 -81.19 27.39
CA CYS A 5 -0.67 -81.45 27.11
C CYS A 5 -1.73 -80.39 27.53
N CYS A 6 -2.71 -80.02 26.69
CA CYS A 6 -3.47 -80.91 25.81
C CYS A 6 -3.76 -80.36 24.40
N THR A 7 -3.82 -81.31 23.48
CA THR A 7 -4.01 -81.21 22.02
C THR A 7 -5.48 -80.97 21.62
N ILE A 8 -5.71 -80.18 20.56
CA ILE A 8 -6.72 -80.49 19.53
C ILE A 8 -6.06 -80.32 18.14
N ILE A 9 -6.37 -81.22 17.20
CA ILE A 9 -5.77 -81.31 15.87
C ILE A 9 -6.78 -80.84 14.80
N CYS A 10 -6.30 -80.16 13.76
CA CYS A 10 -7.01 -80.02 12.50
C CYS A 10 -6.59 -81.14 11.54
N THR A 11 -7.49 -82.08 11.24
CA THR A 11 -7.34 -83.05 10.15
C THR A 11 -8.09 -82.58 8.91
N THR A 12 -7.45 -82.65 7.75
CA THR A 12 -8.05 -82.30 6.44
C THR A 12 -8.45 -83.55 5.66
N GLU A 13 -9.69 -83.61 5.16
CA GLU A 13 -10.13 -84.23 3.88
C GLU A 13 -11.65 -83.94 3.74
N SER A 14 -12.15 -83.43 2.60
CA SER A 14 -12.62 -84.14 1.38
C SER A 14 -13.99 -84.85 1.59
N THR A 15 -14.98 -84.86 0.68
CA THR A 15 -15.02 -84.56 -0.78
C THR A 15 -16.41 -84.05 -1.29
N ALA A 16 -16.38 -83.32 -2.41
CA ALA A 16 -17.32 -83.23 -3.55
C ALA A 16 -18.84 -83.54 -3.46
N SER A 17 -19.68 -82.58 -3.90
CA SER A 17 -20.66 -82.63 -5.04
C SER A 17 -21.65 -81.43 -4.94
N ALA A 18 -21.85 -80.59 -5.98
CA ALA A 18 -22.60 -80.76 -7.24
C ALA A 18 -24.14 -80.88 -7.03
N HIS A 19 -25.04 -80.22 -7.80
CA HIS A 19 -24.88 -79.62 -9.14
C HIS A 19 -26.04 -78.65 -9.50
N ASN A 20 -25.76 -77.60 -10.33
CA ASN A 20 -26.65 -76.99 -11.35
C ASN A 20 -27.98 -76.28 -10.93
N THR A 21 -28.60 -75.29 -11.61
CA THR A 21 -28.32 -74.34 -12.74
C THR A 21 -29.42 -73.22 -12.70
N LYS A 22 -29.60 -72.20 -13.58
CA LYS A 22 -29.09 -71.82 -14.92
C LYS A 22 -29.26 -70.30 -15.21
N ASN A 23 -28.27 -69.72 -15.89
CA ASN A 23 -28.26 -68.74 -17.01
C ASN A 23 -29.42 -67.75 -17.26
N PHE A 24 -29.09 -66.54 -17.77
CA PHE A 24 -29.19 -66.18 -19.21
C PHE A 24 -28.40 -64.88 -19.60
N CYS A 25 -27.38 -65.06 -20.46
CA CYS A 25 -26.98 -64.36 -21.71
C CYS A 25 -26.85 -62.81 -21.83
N PHE A 26 -25.85 -62.19 -22.51
CA PHE A 26 -25.22 -62.32 -23.87
C PHE A 26 -26.05 -61.66 -25.03
N ARG A 27 -25.50 -61.08 -26.13
CA ARG A 27 -24.13 -61.04 -26.73
C ARG A 27 -23.86 -59.90 -27.78
N CYS A 28 -22.61 -59.41 -27.83
CA CYS A 28 -21.70 -58.95 -28.95
C CYS A 28 -22.13 -58.34 -30.33
N ALA A 29 -21.14 -57.63 -30.94
CA ALA A 29 -20.70 -57.61 -32.38
C ALA A 29 -20.94 -56.32 -33.24
N SER A 30 -20.16 -55.94 -34.30
CA SER A 30 -18.72 -56.12 -34.63
C SER A 30 -18.25 -55.41 -35.95
N ARG A 31 -17.12 -54.62 -35.92
CA ARG A 31 -16.16 -54.29 -37.04
C ARG A 31 -16.74 -53.69 -38.38
N PRO A 32 -15.96 -53.36 -39.47
CA PRO A 32 -14.49 -53.32 -39.70
C PRO A 32 -13.89 -52.03 -40.36
N LEU A 33 -12.55 -51.87 -40.21
CA LEU A 33 -11.50 -51.38 -41.16
C LEU A 33 -11.75 -50.29 -42.25
N SER A 34 -10.85 -49.28 -42.26
CA SER A 34 -10.10 -48.87 -43.46
C SER A 34 -8.68 -48.36 -43.06
N ALA A 35 -7.71 -48.25 -43.98
CA ALA A 35 -6.32 -47.87 -43.65
C ALA A 35 -5.45 -47.42 -44.85
N LYS A 36 -4.47 -46.51 -44.62
CA LYS A 36 -3.10 -46.56 -45.20
C LYS A 36 -2.17 -45.40 -44.74
N LYS A 37 -0.94 -45.78 -44.31
CA LYS A 37 0.35 -45.02 -44.31
C LYS A 37 0.41 -43.74 -43.41
N SER A 38 1.55 -43.34 -42.81
CA SER A 38 2.88 -43.93 -42.49
C SER A 38 3.68 -42.88 -41.63
N PHE A 39 4.89 -43.04 -41.09
CA PHE A 39 5.96 -44.06 -41.15
C PHE A 39 6.94 -43.87 -39.96
N ASN A 40 7.49 -44.96 -39.37
CA ASN A 40 8.74 -45.02 -38.54
C ASN A 40 8.82 -44.25 -37.18
N LYS A 41 9.53 -44.73 -36.14
CA LYS A 41 9.95 -46.11 -35.75
C LYS A 41 10.58 -46.15 -34.34
N LYS A 42 10.47 -47.32 -33.67
CA LYS A 42 11.33 -47.85 -32.56
C LYS A 42 11.29 -47.10 -31.20
N ARG A 43 11.47 -47.78 -30.05
CA ARG A 43 11.16 -49.18 -29.65
C ARG A 43 11.19 -49.31 -28.10
N ASN A 44 10.51 -50.34 -27.61
CA ASN A 44 10.35 -50.84 -26.24
C ASN A 44 11.60 -50.82 -25.33
N CYS A 45 11.39 -50.76 -24.00
CA CYS A 45 11.50 -51.93 -23.10
C CYS A 45 10.84 -51.66 -21.71
N ALA A 46 10.83 -52.67 -20.82
CA ALA A 46 10.10 -52.70 -19.54
C ALA A 46 10.85 -53.54 -18.46
N VAL A 47 10.18 -53.86 -17.34
CA VAL A 47 10.64 -54.71 -16.18
C VAL A 47 11.64 -54.00 -15.26
N GLY A 48 11.59 -53.99 -13.92
CA GLY A 48 10.88 -54.76 -12.90
C GLY A 48 11.86 -55.41 -11.90
N VAL A 49 11.54 -55.36 -10.58
CA VAL A 49 12.06 -56.23 -9.47
C VAL A 49 13.45 -55.89 -8.85
N ALA A 50 13.59 -56.22 -7.55
CA ALA A 50 14.81 -56.37 -6.71
C ALA A 50 15.58 -55.10 -6.22
N GLU A 51 16.22 -55.06 -5.03
CA GLU A 51 16.00 -55.75 -3.72
C GLU A 51 16.92 -55.14 -2.61
N VAL A 52 16.75 -55.58 -1.35
CA VAL A 52 17.70 -55.55 -0.18
C VAL A 52 18.28 -54.21 0.33
N ASP A 53 17.75 -53.78 1.48
CA ASP A 53 18.34 -53.61 2.84
C ASP A 53 19.87 -53.38 3.12
N ASP A 54 20.16 -53.21 4.43
CA ASP A 54 21.39 -52.88 5.18
C ASP A 54 21.70 -51.37 5.39
N SER A 55 21.86 -50.80 6.60
CA SER A 55 22.48 -51.22 7.89
C SER A 55 24.03 -51.07 7.90
N VAL A 56 24.77 -50.81 9.01
CA VAL A 56 24.41 -50.50 10.41
C VAL A 56 25.57 -49.80 11.18
N VAL A 57 25.26 -48.83 12.06
CA VAL A 57 25.96 -48.52 13.35
C VAL A 57 27.40 -47.92 13.42
N ARG A 58 27.65 -47.26 14.58
CA ARG A 58 28.90 -46.78 15.24
C ARG A 58 29.46 -45.40 14.82
N VAL A 59 29.96 -44.48 15.69
CA VAL A 59 29.95 -44.17 17.15
C VAL A 59 31.36 -43.77 17.64
N LEU A 60 31.48 -42.58 18.26
CA LEU A 60 32.66 -42.03 19.00
C LEU A 60 33.93 -41.73 18.15
N ALA A 61 34.91 -40.88 18.56
CA ALA A 61 35.10 -40.17 19.84
C ALA A 61 35.81 -38.78 19.71
N HIS A 62 35.69 -38.00 20.79
CA HIS A 62 36.51 -36.90 21.35
C HIS A 62 37.65 -36.14 20.61
N HIS A 63 37.61 -34.82 20.86
CA HIS A 63 38.70 -33.85 21.19
C HIS A 63 40.16 -34.11 20.77
N ILE A 64 40.75 -33.11 20.08
CA ILE A 64 42.13 -32.61 20.33
C ILE A 64 42.15 -31.07 20.22
N LYS A 65 42.98 -30.40 21.04
CA LYS A 65 43.46 -29.00 20.87
C LYS A 65 45.00 -29.01 20.99
N PRO A 66 45.72 -28.26 20.14
CA PRO A 66 46.67 -27.23 20.63
C PRO A 66 46.50 -25.93 19.78
N ALA A 67 46.93 -24.71 20.15
CA ALA A 67 48.23 -24.18 20.59
C ALA A 67 49.37 -24.39 19.56
N GLY A 68 50.19 -23.40 19.18
CA GLY A 68 50.18 -21.95 19.46
C GLY A 68 51.53 -21.30 19.10
N LEU A 69 51.54 -20.04 18.63
CA LEU A 69 52.65 -19.08 18.34
C LEU A 69 51.94 -17.82 17.75
N GLY A 70 52.31 -16.54 17.90
CA GLY A 70 53.53 -15.85 18.34
C GLY A 70 53.93 -14.83 17.24
N ALA A 71 54.18 -13.53 17.47
CA ALA A 71 54.16 -12.70 18.68
C ALA A 71 54.01 -11.17 18.35
N ASP A 72 53.75 -10.36 19.39
CA ASP A 72 54.02 -8.91 19.60
C ASP A 72 53.50 -7.82 18.61
N GLY A 73 53.13 -6.59 19.05
CA GLY A 73 53.25 -5.99 20.38
C GLY A 73 52.39 -4.71 20.65
N CYS A 74 52.55 -4.14 21.85
CA CYS A 74 51.74 -3.10 22.53
C CYS A 74 52.42 -1.69 22.50
N HIS A 75 51.93 -0.53 23.03
CA HIS A 75 50.65 0.02 23.55
C HIS A 75 50.75 1.58 23.70
N LEU A 76 49.59 2.30 23.70
CA LEU A 76 49.18 3.49 24.51
C LEU A 76 50.09 4.75 24.80
N LEU A 77 49.61 5.96 24.38
CA LEU A 77 49.28 7.22 25.16
C LEU A 77 50.27 7.86 26.20
N PRO A 78 50.06 9.10 26.76
CA PRO A 78 49.36 10.36 26.36
C PRO A 78 50.10 11.72 26.67
N ASN A 79 49.45 12.89 26.38
CA ASN A 79 49.58 14.25 27.00
C ASN A 79 50.88 15.11 26.90
N GLY A 80 50.74 16.46 26.83
CA GLY A 80 51.86 17.43 27.05
C GLY A 80 51.64 18.90 26.61
N HIS A 81 51.84 19.88 27.51
CA HIS A 81 51.49 21.32 27.43
C HIS A 81 52.55 22.32 26.84
N ILE A 82 52.06 23.42 26.21
CA ILE A 82 52.41 24.88 26.41
C ILE A 82 53.75 25.53 25.93
N GLN A 83 53.67 26.85 25.64
CA GLN A 83 54.68 27.97 25.69
C GLN A 83 55.38 28.57 24.42
N THR A 84 54.66 29.50 23.76
CA THR A 84 54.96 30.96 23.48
C THR A 84 56.36 31.53 23.15
N TYR A 85 56.34 32.67 22.43
CA TYR A 85 57.36 33.75 22.24
C TYR A 85 58.42 33.52 21.11
N ASN A 86 58.96 34.54 20.40
CA ASN A 86 58.77 36.01 20.51
C ASN A 86 58.96 36.82 19.19
N THR A 87 58.17 37.91 19.05
CA THR A 87 58.43 39.26 18.46
C THR A 87 59.44 39.59 17.31
N ASN A 88 58.99 40.51 16.44
CA ASN A 88 59.71 41.68 15.85
C ASN A 88 60.75 41.45 14.70
N VAL A 89 61.05 42.42 13.79
CA VAL A 89 60.62 43.84 13.63
C VAL A 89 60.55 44.30 12.14
N MET A 90 60.13 45.54 11.88
CA MET A 90 60.00 46.20 10.56
C MET A 90 61.35 46.57 9.88
N SER A 91 61.37 46.83 8.55
CA SER A 91 61.62 48.19 7.99
C SER A 91 61.71 48.29 6.43
N THR A 92 60.75 48.99 5.81
CA THR A 92 60.85 50.04 4.75
C THR A 92 61.81 50.00 3.53
N ALA A 93 61.30 50.53 2.40
CA ALA A 93 61.96 51.35 1.34
C ALA A 93 62.82 50.65 0.25
N SER A 94 63.04 51.19 -0.98
CA SER A 94 62.35 52.21 -1.83
C SER A 94 62.96 52.26 -3.26
N ALA A 95 62.41 53.12 -4.15
CA ALA A 95 62.81 53.44 -5.55
C ALA A 95 62.46 52.37 -6.63
N MET A 96 61.97 52.65 -7.85
CA MET A 96 62.05 53.76 -8.84
C MET A 96 63.27 53.75 -9.80
N SER A 97 63.02 53.59 -11.10
CA SER A 97 63.50 54.49 -12.18
C SER A 97 62.85 54.20 -13.56
N SER A 98 62.84 55.22 -14.44
CA SER A 98 62.83 55.26 -15.93
C SER A 98 62.38 54.03 -16.77
N CYS A 99 61.45 54.09 -17.73
CA CYS A 99 61.13 55.05 -18.81
C CYS A 99 61.97 54.91 -20.10
N GLU A 100 61.31 54.65 -21.25
CA GLU A 100 61.65 55.22 -22.56
C GLU A 100 60.48 55.08 -23.57
N ILE A 101 60.54 55.76 -24.73
CA ILE A 101 59.44 55.91 -25.72
C ILE A 101 59.97 55.77 -27.16
N MET A 102 59.25 55.08 -28.04
CA MET A 102 59.38 55.23 -29.50
C MET A 102 58.03 55.13 -30.23
N GLN A 103 57.85 55.99 -31.25
CA GLN A 103 56.91 55.84 -32.37
C GLN A 103 57.65 55.08 -33.51
N VAL A 104 57.13 54.71 -34.69
CA VAL A 104 56.41 55.48 -35.74
C VAL A 104 55.79 54.52 -36.81
N SER A 105 54.67 54.94 -37.42
CA SER A 105 54.11 54.62 -38.77
C SER A 105 53.64 53.23 -39.27
N SER A 106 52.40 53.26 -39.78
CA SER A 106 51.94 52.87 -41.14
C SER A 106 51.64 51.41 -41.57
N SER A 107 50.33 51.18 -41.81
CA SER A 107 49.70 50.51 -42.97
C SER A 107 50.08 49.09 -43.41
N SER A 108 49.13 48.14 -43.24
CA SER A 108 48.45 47.46 -44.37
C SER A 108 47.43 46.41 -43.88
N SER A 109 46.44 46.11 -44.73
CA SER A 109 45.49 44.97 -44.61
C SER A 109 45.80 44.00 -45.76
N PRO A 110 45.70 42.66 -45.59
CA PRO A 110 44.37 42.04 -45.59
C PRO A 110 44.16 40.78 -44.71
N SER A 111 42.88 40.45 -44.55
CA SER A 111 42.25 39.23 -44.03
C SER A 111 43.07 37.93 -43.94
N LYS A 112 43.12 37.34 -42.74
CA LYS A 112 43.11 35.87 -42.51
C LYS A 112 42.26 35.53 -41.28
N ASN A 113 41.59 34.38 -41.30
CA ASN A 113 40.72 33.94 -40.21
C ASN A 113 41.51 33.70 -38.91
N LEU A 114 41.04 34.29 -37.81
CA LEU A 114 41.56 34.10 -36.46
C LEU A 114 40.47 33.48 -35.58
N THR A 115 40.79 32.36 -34.92
CA THR A 115 39.90 31.73 -33.94
C THR A 115 39.77 32.60 -32.69
N SER A 116 38.62 32.49 -32.01
CA SER A 116 38.23 33.34 -30.87
C SER A 116 39.25 33.36 -29.72
N GLU A 117 39.96 32.25 -29.48
CA GLU A 117 41.04 32.18 -28.48
C GLU A 117 42.21 33.16 -28.74
N LYS A 118 42.50 33.51 -30.00
CA LYS A 118 43.57 34.47 -30.32
C LYS A 118 43.10 35.92 -30.14
N TRP A 119 41.84 36.23 -30.44
CA TRP A 119 41.24 37.53 -30.09
C TRP A 119 41.27 37.76 -28.58
N PHE A 120 40.90 36.75 -27.78
CA PHE A 120 40.98 36.78 -26.32
C PHE A 120 42.40 36.95 -25.75
N LYS A 121 43.46 36.76 -26.54
CA LYS A 121 44.86 36.99 -26.11
C LYS A 121 45.48 38.30 -26.62
N LEU A 122 44.89 38.95 -27.63
CA LEU A 122 45.35 40.27 -28.07
C LEU A 122 44.72 41.42 -27.27
N VAL A 123 43.42 41.35 -26.96
CA VAL A 123 42.69 42.46 -26.31
C VAL A 123 43.13 42.68 -24.85
N PHE A 124 43.62 41.65 -24.18
CA PHE A 124 43.98 41.68 -22.75
C PHE A 124 45.47 41.95 -22.47
N ARG A 125 46.20 42.60 -23.40
CA ARG A 125 47.64 42.89 -23.21
C ARG A 125 48.13 44.24 -23.74
N ASP A 126 47.38 45.31 -23.47
CA ASP A 126 47.99 46.61 -23.12
C ASP A 126 47.02 47.47 -22.29
N GLY A 127 47.49 48.56 -21.68
CA GLY A 127 46.64 49.65 -21.19
C GLY A 127 46.15 49.57 -19.74
N SER A 128 46.88 48.94 -18.82
CA SER A 128 46.59 49.00 -17.37
C SER A 128 47.46 50.03 -16.66
N ARG A 129 46.86 51.09 -16.07
CA ARG A 129 47.54 51.87 -15.02
C ARG A 129 47.62 51.01 -13.75
N PRO A 130 48.76 50.96 -13.04
CA PRO A 130 48.92 50.08 -11.88
C PRO A 130 48.25 50.66 -10.63
N GLY A 131 47.02 50.22 -10.37
CA GLY A 131 46.26 50.48 -9.15
C GLY A 131 45.03 49.57 -9.12
N GLU A 132 44.74 48.96 -7.97
CA GLU A 132 43.56 48.12 -7.71
C GLU A 132 43.34 46.94 -8.69
N ARG A 133 44.09 45.85 -8.45
CA ARG A 133 43.54 44.51 -8.74
C ARG A 133 42.34 44.28 -7.82
N MET A 134 41.21 43.83 -8.37
CA MET A 134 40.10 43.34 -7.54
C MET A 134 40.58 42.13 -6.71
N ASP A 135 40.55 42.26 -5.38
CA ASP A 135 40.81 41.13 -4.49
C ASP A 135 39.58 40.24 -4.33
N LEU A 136 39.53 39.20 -5.17
CA LEU A 136 38.53 38.13 -5.12
C LEU A 136 38.63 37.23 -3.86
N SER A 137 39.57 37.49 -2.93
CA SER A 137 39.58 36.81 -1.62
C SER A 137 38.43 37.29 -0.71
N SER A 138 37.94 38.51 -0.92
CA SER A 138 36.89 39.12 -0.10
C SER A 138 35.52 39.11 -0.82
N ARG A 139 34.49 38.63 -0.12
CA ARG A 139 33.10 38.63 -0.63
C ARG A 139 32.39 39.94 -0.27
N PRO A 140 31.53 40.49 -1.16
CA PRO A 140 30.83 41.74 -0.92
C PRO A 140 29.85 41.63 0.26
N LYS A 141 29.66 42.76 0.96
CA LYS A 141 28.62 42.90 2.00
C LYS A 141 27.35 43.50 1.40
N LEU A 142 26.21 43.12 1.95
CA LEU A 142 24.92 43.77 1.69
C LEU A 142 24.91 45.18 2.26
N PHE A 143 24.16 46.07 1.61
CA PHE A 143 23.79 47.39 2.13
C PHE A 143 22.39 47.77 1.61
N ASP A 144 21.70 48.68 2.31
CA ASP A 144 20.42 49.19 1.81
C ASP A 144 20.61 50.11 0.61
N PHE A 145 19.89 49.82 -0.47
CA PHE A 145 19.80 50.67 -1.63
C PHE A 145 18.33 50.98 -1.91
N HIS A 146 17.86 52.13 -1.40
CA HIS A 146 16.47 52.60 -1.51
C HIS A 146 15.43 51.61 -0.97
N GLY A 147 15.67 51.01 0.20
CA GLY A 147 14.76 50.05 0.84
C GLY A 147 14.88 48.62 0.31
N VAL A 148 15.98 48.29 -0.39
CA VAL A 148 16.25 46.97 -0.97
C VAL A 148 17.71 46.60 -0.74
N ALA A 149 17.97 45.45 -0.13
CA ALA A 149 19.32 44.97 0.10
C ALA A 149 20.04 44.64 -1.22
N MET A 150 21.23 45.21 -1.41
CA MET A 150 22.00 45.18 -2.67
C MET A 150 23.51 45.00 -2.43
N ILE A 151 24.26 44.78 -3.52
CA ILE A 151 25.72 44.77 -3.55
C ILE A 151 26.24 45.68 -4.68
N PRO A 152 27.47 46.25 -4.58
CA PRO A 152 27.95 47.29 -5.50
C PRO A 152 27.93 46.91 -6.99
N ILE A 153 28.08 45.62 -7.34
CA ILE A 153 28.07 45.17 -8.75
C ILE A 153 26.71 45.32 -9.46
N PHE A 154 25.64 45.70 -8.75
CA PHE A 154 24.32 45.99 -9.32
C PHE A 154 23.90 47.46 -9.17
N THR A 155 24.69 48.29 -8.49
CA THR A 155 24.39 49.70 -8.19
C THR A 155 25.46 50.69 -8.67
N ALA A 156 26.70 50.25 -8.88
CA ALA A 156 27.83 51.12 -9.27
C ALA A 156 27.63 51.84 -10.63
N ASN A 157 26.71 51.38 -11.46
CA ASN A 157 26.35 51.98 -12.75
C ASN A 157 24.89 52.48 -12.79
N TRP A 158 24.26 52.69 -11.61
CA TRP A 158 22.83 52.92 -11.45
C TRP A 158 22.27 54.02 -12.35
N GLU A 159 22.89 55.19 -12.39
CA GLU A 159 22.43 56.31 -13.22
C GLU A 159 22.40 55.95 -14.71
N ASN A 160 23.40 55.25 -15.23
CA ASN A 160 23.44 54.82 -16.63
C ASN A 160 22.45 53.68 -16.93
N VAL A 161 22.04 52.92 -15.91
CA VAL A 161 20.99 51.89 -16.01
C VAL A 161 19.59 52.53 -15.98
N GLN A 162 19.34 53.50 -15.09
CA GLN A 162 18.08 54.24 -15.05
C GLN A 162 17.85 55.09 -16.31
N ASN A 163 18.91 55.65 -16.88
CA ASN A 163 18.89 56.37 -18.15
C ASN A 163 19.00 55.44 -19.38
N PHE A 164 18.92 54.12 -19.23
CA PHE A 164 18.93 53.17 -20.35
C PHE A 164 17.78 53.46 -21.33
N GLN A 165 18.06 53.37 -22.62
CA GLN A 165 17.08 53.62 -23.68
C GLN A 165 16.57 52.27 -24.23
N ALA A 166 15.40 51.86 -23.75
CA ALA A 166 14.66 50.74 -24.33
C ALA A 166 14.14 51.06 -25.74
N ARG A 167 13.97 50.03 -26.56
CA ARG A 167 13.32 50.09 -27.89
C ARG A 167 11.91 49.48 -27.80
N PRO A 168 10.95 49.88 -28.63
CA PRO A 168 9.61 49.26 -28.67
C PRO A 168 9.60 47.74 -28.87
N ASP A 169 10.62 47.19 -29.53
CA ASP A 169 10.78 45.75 -29.78
C ASP A 169 11.54 45.00 -28.67
N ASP A 170 12.10 45.68 -27.67
CA ASP A 170 12.84 45.01 -26.58
C ASP A 170 11.96 44.07 -25.76
N ILE A 171 12.54 42.94 -25.33
CA ILE A 171 11.92 41.97 -24.43
C ILE A 171 12.70 41.92 -23.13
N LEU A 172 12.05 42.35 -22.04
CA LEU A 172 12.63 42.34 -20.69
C LEU A 172 12.26 41.03 -19.95
N ILE A 173 13.28 40.25 -19.61
CA ILE A 173 13.17 38.99 -18.87
C ILE A 173 13.45 39.29 -17.39
N ALA A 174 12.40 39.50 -16.62
CA ALA A 174 12.48 39.83 -15.20
C ALA A 174 12.24 38.59 -14.33
N THR A 175 13.00 38.44 -13.25
CA THR A 175 12.85 37.32 -12.31
C THR A 175 13.43 37.70 -10.97
N TYR A 176 12.85 37.27 -9.84
CA TYR A 176 13.67 37.16 -8.62
C TYR A 176 14.81 36.14 -8.88
N PRO A 177 16.02 36.30 -8.31
CA PRO A 177 17.11 35.36 -8.53
C PRO A 177 16.69 33.89 -8.40
N LYS A 178 17.28 33.03 -9.22
CA LYS A 178 17.09 31.56 -9.20
C LYS A 178 15.68 31.06 -9.52
N ALA A 179 14.76 31.93 -9.96
CA ALA A 179 13.40 31.56 -10.32
C ALA A 179 13.25 30.88 -11.71
N GLY A 180 14.30 30.85 -12.54
CA GLY A 180 14.27 30.17 -13.85
C GLY A 180 14.81 30.99 -15.03
N THR A 181 15.35 32.18 -14.78
CA THR A 181 15.84 33.17 -15.76
C THR A 181 16.57 32.55 -16.95
N THR A 182 17.61 31.76 -16.71
CA THR A 182 18.40 31.10 -17.78
C THR A 182 17.58 30.23 -18.71
N TRP A 183 16.54 29.58 -18.19
CA TRP A 183 15.68 28.66 -18.94
C TRP A 183 14.77 29.43 -19.89
N VAL A 184 14.06 30.44 -19.38
CA VAL A 184 13.22 31.31 -20.22
C VAL A 184 14.04 32.17 -21.19
N SER A 185 15.25 32.59 -20.81
CA SER A 185 16.20 33.23 -21.74
C SER A 185 16.58 32.31 -22.90
N GLN A 186 16.86 31.02 -22.64
CA GLN A 186 17.17 30.07 -23.71
C GLN A 186 15.94 29.71 -24.56
N ILE A 187 14.73 29.67 -23.97
CA ILE A 187 13.48 29.51 -24.72
C ILE A 187 13.27 30.67 -25.70
N LEU A 188 13.37 31.92 -25.22
CA LEU A 188 13.16 33.12 -26.05
C LEU A 188 14.23 33.29 -27.12
N ASP A 189 15.50 33.03 -26.80
CA ASP A 189 16.60 33.09 -27.77
C ASP A 189 16.45 32.03 -28.87
N LEU A 190 16.01 30.80 -28.53
CA LEU A 190 15.71 29.78 -29.54
C LEU A 190 14.46 30.12 -30.38
N LEU A 191 13.42 30.71 -29.78
CA LEU A 191 12.20 31.13 -30.49
C LEU A 191 12.48 32.23 -31.52
N TYR A 192 13.31 33.21 -31.19
CA TYR A 192 13.64 34.32 -32.10
C TYR A 192 14.80 34.02 -33.06
N PHE A 193 15.83 33.30 -32.59
CA PHE A 193 17.11 33.19 -33.30
C PHE A 193 17.53 31.75 -33.65
N GLY A 194 16.85 30.72 -33.13
CA GLY A 194 17.25 29.32 -33.34
C GLY A 194 17.25 28.85 -34.79
N LYS A 195 16.51 29.54 -35.67
CA LYS A 195 16.45 29.30 -37.12
C LYS A 195 17.22 30.33 -37.94
N THR A 196 17.21 31.59 -37.52
CA THR A 196 17.76 32.75 -38.24
C THR A 196 19.22 33.05 -37.91
N SER A 197 19.74 32.47 -36.81
CA SER A 197 21.12 32.60 -36.36
C SER A 197 21.50 31.39 -35.47
N PRO A 198 21.49 30.15 -35.99
CA PRO A 198 21.80 28.96 -35.17
C PRO A 198 23.23 28.95 -34.61
N GLU A 199 24.17 29.65 -35.25
CA GLU A 199 25.58 29.71 -34.85
C GLU A 199 25.83 30.46 -33.53
N ARG A 200 25.01 31.44 -33.14
CA ARG A 200 25.14 32.07 -31.80
C ARG A 200 24.82 31.11 -30.66
N LEU A 201 24.05 30.03 -30.88
CA LEU A 201 23.74 29.01 -29.87
C LEU A 201 24.96 28.19 -29.42
N THR A 202 25.97 28.09 -30.29
CA THR A 202 27.19 27.29 -30.07
C THR A 202 28.45 28.16 -29.88
N SER A 203 28.43 29.41 -30.35
CA SER A 203 29.56 30.34 -30.25
C SER A 203 29.45 31.40 -29.15
N LEU A 204 28.25 31.75 -28.69
CA LEU A 204 28.03 32.80 -27.67
C LEU A 204 27.30 32.28 -26.43
N PRO A 205 27.80 32.56 -25.21
CA PRO A 205 27.14 32.14 -23.99
C PRO A 205 25.86 32.95 -23.73
N ILE A 206 24.92 32.36 -23.00
CA ILE A 206 23.58 32.92 -22.75
C ILE A 206 23.61 34.27 -22.01
N TYR A 207 24.68 34.59 -21.29
CA TYR A 207 24.83 35.88 -20.61
C TYR A 207 25.34 37.01 -21.54
N GLU A 208 25.86 36.68 -22.72
CA GLU A 208 26.18 37.64 -23.81
C GLU A 208 25.01 37.74 -24.80
N ARG A 209 24.34 36.61 -25.11
CA ARG A 209 23.09 36.59 -25.91
C ARG A 209 21.93 37.30 -25.21
N VAL A 210 21.87 37.23 -23.88
CA VAL A 210 20.87 37.91 -23.03
C VAL A 210 21.59 38.67 -21.91
N PRO A 211 22.04 39.91 -22.17
CA PRO A 211 22.76 40.76 -21.22
C PRO A 211 22.01 41.00 -19.93
N PHE A 212 22.74 41.03 -18.82
CA PHE A 212 22.21 41.27 -17.48
C PHE A 212 22.26 42.77 -17.16
N LEU A 213 21.17 43.49 -17.41
CA LEU A 213 21.14 44.96 -17.52
C LEU A 213 21.93 45.71 -16.43
N GLU A 214 21.67 45.40 -15.17
CA GLU A 214 22.30 46.06 -14.01
C GLU A 214 23.73 45.61 -13.69
N MET A 215 24.21 44.51 -14.29
CA MET A 215 25.47 43.87 -13.90
C MET A 215 26.70 44.69 -14.34
N THR A 216 27.46 45.15 -13.34
CA THR A 216 28.66 45.97 -13.48
C THR A 216 29.80 45.32 -12.70
N ILE A 217 30.57 44.47 -13.38
CA ILE A 217 31.77 43.84 -12.81
C ILE A 217 32.99 44.61 -13.32
N PRO A 218 33.83 45.21 -12.45
CA PRO A 218 35.07 45.87 -12.84
C PRO A 218 35.94 45.03 -13.79
N ASN A 219 36.49 45.68 -14.82
CA ASN A 219 37.26 45.09 -15.92
C ASN A 219 36.46 44.19 -16.89
N LEU A 220 35.12 44.13 -16.79
CA LEU A 220 34.23 43.57 -17.82
C LEU A 220 33.31 44.66 -18.39
N VAL A 221 32.81 44.44 -19.61
CA VAL A 221 31.81 45.33 -20.23
C VAL A 221 30.50 45.26 -19.44
N SER A 222 29.93 46.40 -19.05
CA SER A 222 28.68 46.41 -18.26
C SER A 222 27.52 45.80 -19.04
N GLY A 223 26.55 45.20 -18.35
CA GLY A 223 25.37 44.60 -18.99
C GLY A 223 24.51 45.62 -19.75
N LYS A 224 24.47 46.86 -19.28
CA LYS A 224 23.92 48.03 -19.98
C LYS A 224 24.62 48.23 -21.32
N ASP A 225 25.95 48.32 -21.35
CA ASP A 225 26.71 48.55 -22.59
C ASP A 225 26.67 47.34 -23.54
N GLN A 226 26.51 46.13 -23.01
CA GLN A 226 26.23 44.92 -23.81
C GLN A 226 24.84 45.02 -24.45
N ALA A 227 23.81 45.43 -23.70
CA ALA A 227 22.45 45.59 -24.22
C ALA A 227 22.35 46.70 -25.29
N ASP A 228 23.09 47.81 -25.15
CA ASP A 228 23.18 48.84 -26.18
C ASP A 228 23.83 48.32 -27.48
N LYS A 229 24.85 47.45 -27.34
CA LYS A 229 25.62 46.88 -28.46
C LYS A 229 25.00 45.62 -29.08
N LEU A 230 23.86 45.14 -28.57
CA LEU A 230 23.17 43.99 -29.19
C LEU A 230 22.72 44.33 -30.63
N PRO A 231 23.18 43.57 -31.64
CA PRO A 231 22.81 43.77 -33.04
C PRO A 231 21.46 43.12 -33.40
N THR A 232 20.78 42.48 -32.44
CA THR A 232 19.52 41.78 -32.68
C THR A 232 18.31 42.71 -32.58
N THR A 233 17.27 42.39 -33.36
CA THR A 233 15.89 42.80 -33.14
C THR A 233 15.06 41.52 -33.00
N PRO A 234 14.30 41.31 -31.91
CA PRO A 234 14.29 42.11 -30.68
C PRO A 234 15.64 42.07 -29.95
N ARG A 235 15.86 42.95 -28.97
CA ARG A 235 16.87 42.68 -27.91
C ARG A 235 16.23 41.83 -26.82
N LEU A 236 16.92 40.77 -26.41
CA LEU A 236 16.58 40.00 -25.22
C LEU A 236 17.45 40.51 -24.07
N ILE A 237 16.84 41.13 -23.07
CA ILE A 237 17.54 41.75 -21.93
C ILE A 237 17.00 41.11 -20.65
N LYS A 238 17.85 40.74 -19.69
CA LYS A 238 17.39 40.18 -18.40
C LYS A 238 17.71 41.11 -17.23
N THR A 239 16.89 41.04 -16.19
CA THR A 239 17.06 41.76 -14.93
C THR A 239 16.59 40.95 -13.73
N HIS A 240 17.13 41.28 -12.56
CA HIS A 240 16.69 40.83 -11.24
C HIS A 240 16.11 41.98 -10.41
N PHE A 241 15.89 43.16 -11.01
CA PHE A 241 15.29 44.30 -10.33
C PHE A 241 13.81 44.06 -9.91
N PRO A 242 13.43 44.47 -8.69
CA PRO A 242 12.02 44.63 -8.34
C PRO A 242 11.41 45.78 -9.16
N VAL A 243 10.08 45.77 -9.33
CA VAL A 243 9.35 46.65 -10.28
C VAL A 243 9.76 48.12 -10.19
N GLN A 244 9.96 48.65 -8.98
CA GLN A 244 10.29 50.06 -8.74
C GLN A 244 11.67 50.48 -9.27
N PHE A 245 12.56 49.55 -9.60
CA PHE A 245 13.90 49.82 -10.14
C PHE A 245 14.01 49.59 -11.65
N VAL A 246 12.97 49.06 -12.31
CA VAL A 246 12.97 48.87 -13.77
C VAL A 246 13.00 50.25 -14.47
N PRO A 247 13.98 50.53 -15.35
CA PRO A 247 14.14 51.83 -15.99
C PRO A 247 12.89 52.31 -16.72
N LYS A 248 12.62 53.62 -16.63
CA LYS A 248 11.35 54.23 -17.08
C LYS A 248 11.02 53.96 -18.55
N SER A 249 12.05 53.95 -19.40
CA SER A 249 11.93 53.71 -20.84
C SER A 249 11.24 52.39 -21.20
N PHE A 250 11.40 51.32 -20.42
CA PHE A 250 10.70 50.05 -20.67
C PHE A 250 9.18 50.17 -20.50
N TRP A 251 8.72 51.02 -19.58
CA TRP A 251 7.29 51.29 -19.38
C TRP A 251 6.76 52.28 -20.43
N GLU A 252 7.55 53.30 -20.76
CA GLU A 252 7.21 54.37 -21.73
C GLU A 252 7.12 53.83 -23.17
N GLN A 253 8.02 52.94 -23.55
CA GLN A 253 8.00 52.24 -24.85
C GLN A 253 7.04 51.03 -24.87
N ASN A 254 6.35 50.75 -23.76
CA ASN A 254 5.40 49.63 -23.60
C ASN A 254 6.03 48.26 -23.98
N CYS A 255 7.30 48.05 -23.63
CA CYS A 255 8.07 46.86 -24.00
C CYS A 255 7.43 45.58 -23.48
N ARG A 256 7.65 44.46 -24.18
CA ARG A 256 7.15 43.15 -23.72
C ARG A 256 7.99 42.65 -22.56
N MET A 257 7.35 42.27 -21.46
CA MET A 257 8.02 41.76 -20.28
C MET A 257 7.60 40.32 -20.02
N VAL A 258 8.57 39.45 -19.76
CA VAL A 258 8.34 38.07 -19.34
C VAL A 258 8.86 37.93 -17.92
N TYR A 259 7.95 37.74 -16.97
CA TYR A 259 8.27 37.49 -15.58
C TYR A 259 8.16 36.01 -15.25
N VAL A 260 9.19 35.42 -14.63
CA VAL A 260 9.13 34.03 -14.12
C VAL A 260 9.28 34.02 -12.61
N ALA A 261 8.24 33.54 -11.94
CA ALA A 261 8.21 33.29 -10.51
C ALA A 261 8.53 31.82 -10.19
N ARG A 262 8.96 31.53 -8.96
CA ARG A 262 9.20 30.16 -8.46
C ARG A 262 8.87 30.09 -6.98
N ASN A 263 8.36 28.96 -6.50
CA ASN A 263 8.04 28.76 -5.09
C ASN A 263 9.23 29.08 -4.18
N ALA A 264 8.96 29.78 -3.09
CA ALA A 264 9.99 30.36 -2.23
C ALA A 264 10.97 29.33 -1.65
N LYS A 265 10.49 28.13 -1.26
CA LYS A 265 11.32 27.11 -0.62
C LYS A 265 12.36 26.51 -1.57
N ASP A 266 11.98 26.16 -2.80
CA ASP A 266 12.96 25.74 -3.82
C ASP A 266 13.83 26.90 -4.31
N ASN A 267 13.30 28.13 -4.30
CA ASN A 267 14.08 29.32 -4.64
C ASN A 267 15.22 29.52 -3.63
N MET A 268 14.90 29.59 -2.33
CA MET A 268 15.84 29.71 -1.20
C MET A 268 16.96 28.65 -1.27
N VAL A 269 16.62 27.36 -1.40
CA VAL A 269 17.64 26.30 -1.56
C VAL A 269 18.46 26.47 -2.84
N SER A 270 17.84 26.94 -3.92
CA SER A 270 18.56 27.23 -5.17
C SER A 270 19.40 28.50 -5.11
N TYR A 271 19.22 29.36 -4.10
CA TYR A 271 19.96 30.58 -3.82
C TYR A 271 21.13 30.28 -2.88
N TYR A 272 20.91 29.55 -1.78
CA TYR A 272 21.97 29.07 -0.88
C TYR A 272 23.13 28.41 -1.64
N HIS A 273 22.81 27.42 -2.49
CA HIS A 273 23.83 26.77 -3.32
C HIS A 273 24.46 27.65 -4.41
N PHE A 274 23.82 28.75 -4.78
CA PHE A 274 24.37 29.72 -5.73
C PHE A 274 25.36 30.66 -5.04
N ASP A 275 25.05 31.13 -3.84
CA ASP A 275 25.96 32.01 -3.10
C ASP A 275 27.19 31.24 -2.61
N CYS A 276 27.03 29.97 -2.21
CA CYS A 276 28.16 29.08 -1.93
C CYS A 276 29.15 29.00 -3.11
N MET A 277 28.67 28.88 -4.35
CA MET A 277 29.54 28.73 -5.54
C MET A 277 29.94 30.04 -6.22
N ASN A 278 29.18 31.12 -6.08
CA ASN A 278 29.44 32.39 -6.75
C ASN A 278 30.19 33.36 -5.83
N ASN A 279 31.48 33.59 -6.10
CA ASN A 279 32.32 34.45 -5.27
C ASN A 279 32.02 35.95 -5.45
N ALA A 280 31.21 36.33 -6.45
CA ALA A 280 30.68 37.68 -6.61
C ALA A 280 29.42 37.96 -5.75
N GLN A 281 28.99 37.01 -4.92
CA GLN A 281 27.88 37.17 -3.96
C GLN A 281 28.40 37.22 -2.52
N PRO A 282 27.62 37.78 -1.57
CA PRO A 282 27.90 37.65 -0.14
C PRO A 282 28.13 36.20 0.28
N ALA A 283 28.78 35.99 1.43
CA ALA A 283 28.90 34.65 1.99
C ALA A 283 27.49 34.09 2.29
N ALA A 284 27.22 32.85 1.89
CA ALA A 284 25.94 32.20 2.20
C ALA A 284 25.75 32.06 3.72
N GLY A 285 26.83 31.74 4.45
CA GLY A 285 26.77 31.27 5.82
C GLY A 285 26.50 29.76 5.87
N ASP A 286 26.03 29.29 7.01
CA ASP A 286 25.39 27.98 7.12
C ASP A 286 23.92 28.04 6.63
N TRP A 287 23.26 26.88 6.56
CA TRP A 287 21.87 26.81 6.09
C TRP A 287 20.88 27.58 6.97
N ASN A 288 21.06 27.60 8.29
CA ASN A 288 20.09 28.21 9.20
C ASN A 288 20.20 29.74 9.20
N SER A 289 21.42 30.29 9.15
CA SER A 289 21.61 31.74 8.97
C SER A 289 21.17 32.22 7.59
N PHE A 290 21.35 31.42 6.53
CA PHE A 290 20.79 31.73 5.21
C PHE A 290 19.25 31.70 5.20
N PHE A 291 18.64 30.69 5.82
CA PHE A 291 17.20 30.54 5.93
C PHE A 291 16.54 31.76 6.60
N GLN A 292 17.09 32.23 7.73
CA GLN A 292 16.57 33.41 8.43
C GLN A 292 16.69 34.68 7.58
N ARG A 293 17.88 34.98 7.01
CA ARG A 293 18.08 36.15 6.13
C ARG A 293 17.13 36.15 4.93
N PHE A 294 16.83 35.00 4.35
CA PHE A 294 15.86 34.90 3.25
C PHE A 294 14.43 35.22 3.70
N MET A 295 14.02 34.82 4.91
CA MET A 295 12.71 35.20 5.46
C MET A 295 12.66 36.70 5.81
N GLU A 296 13.71 37.25 6.41
CA GLU A 296 13.82 38.68 6.74
C GLU A 296 13.88 39.57 5.49
N GLY A 297 14.41 39.05 4.38
CA GLY A 297 14.61 39.78 3.13
C GLY A 297 16.02 40.37 2.96
N ASP A 298 16.98 40.00 3.83
CA ASP A 298 18.40 40.36 3.75
C ASP A 298 19.14 39.50 2.69
N MET A 299 18.67 39.66 1.46
CA MET A 299 19.15 39.00 0.24
C MET A 299 19.44 40.05 -0.82
N VAL A 300 20.34 39.77 -1.77
CA VAL A 300 20.51 40.68 -2.92
C VAL A 300 19.21 40.70 -3.73
N PHE A 301 18.77 41.89 -4.12
CA PHE A 301 17.44 42.17 -4.69
C PHE A 301 16.28 42.08 -3.67
N GLY A 302 16.59 41.96 -2.38
CA GLY A 302 15.67 42.09 -1.24
C GLY A 302 14.71 40.92 -1.02
N SER A 303 13.57 41.23 -0.41
CA SER A 303 12.51 40.28 -0.08
C SER A 303 11.92 39.58 -1.32
N TRP A 304 12.01 38.24 -1.35
CA TRP A 304 11.32 37.41 -2.35
C TRP A 304 9.82 37.72 -2.42
N TYR A 305 9.18 37.93 -1.26
CA TYR A 305 7.75 38.18 -1.13
C TYR A 305 7.36 39.48 -1.85
N ASP A 306 8.06 40.57 -1.57
CA ASP A 306 7.76 41.89 -2.14
C ASP A 306 8.11 41.93 -3.63
N HIS A 307 9.15 41.19 -4.05
CA HIS A 307 9.50 41.04 -5.45
C HIS A 307 8.39 40.32 -6.27
N VAL A 308 7.88 39.17 -5.81
CA VAL A 308 6.81 38.46 -6.54
C VAL A 308 5.47 39.20 -6.49
N ASN A 309 5.09 39.76 -5.32
CA ASN A 309 3.85 40.52 -5.19
C ASN A 309 3.89 41.83 -5.99
N GLY A 310 5.04 42.52 -6.03
CA GLY A 310 5.23 43.74 -6.82
C GLY A 310 5.02 43.49 -8.32
N TRP A 311 5.71 42.47 -8.86
CA TRP A 311 5.57 42.09 -10.28
C TRP A 311 4.16 41.56 -10.61
N TRP A 312 3.52 40.82 -9.71
CA TRP A 312 2.12 40.37 -9.89
C TRP A 312 1.13 41.54 -9.87
N LYS A 313 1.26 42.48 -8.93
CA LYS A 313 0.44 43.69 -8.87
C LYS A 313 0.61 44.55 -10.12
N LYS A 314 1.85 44.72 -10.60
CA LYS A 314 2.14 45.49 -11.82
C LYS A 314 1.49 44.87 -13.06
N LYS A 315 1.49 43.54 -13.19
CA LYS A 315 0.79 42.80 -14.26
C LYS A 315 -0.71 43.12 -14.34
N GLN A 316 -1.39 43.33 -13.21
CA GLN A 316 -2.81 43.73 -13.21
C GLN A 316 -3.05 45.14 -13.80
N THR A 317 -2.00 45.96 -13.90
CA THR A 317 -2.05 47.37 -14.36
C THR A 317 -1.35 47.61 -15.70
N HIS A 318 -0.72 46.59 -16.30
CA HIS A 318 0.10 46.74 -17.50
C HIS A 318 0.02 45.46 -18.35
N SER A 319 -0.64 45.56 -19.51
CA SER A 319 -0.99 44.42 -20.37
C SER A 319 0.21 43.62 -20.88
N ASN A 320 1.36 44.29 -21.06
CA ASN A 320 2.53 43.72 -21.71
C ASN A 320 3.44 42.95 -20.73
N ILE A 321 2.86 42.31 -19.70
CA ILE A 321 3.57 41.43 -18.75
C ILE A 321 3.02 40.01 -18.81
N HIS A 322 3.81 39.09 -19.37
CA HIS A 322 3.55 37.65 -19.29
C HIS A 322 4.16 37.08 -18.01
N TYR A 323 3.31 36.78 -17.02
CA TYR A 323 3.74 36.25 -15.72
C TYR A 323 3.58 34.72 -15.70
N MET A 324 4.69 34.01 -15.52
CA MET A 324 4.82 32.55 -15.55
C MET A 324 5.27 31.98 -14.20
N PHE A 325 5.07 30.68 -14.01
CA PHE A 325 5.60 29.93 -12.86
C PHE A 325 6.58 28.85 -13.33
N TYR A 326 7.73 28.76 -12.68
CA TYR A 326 8.73 27.71 -12.89
C TYR A 326 8.15 26.31 -12.74
N GLU A 327 7.21 26.17 -11.80
CA GLU A 327 6.45 24.95 -11.54
C GLU A 327 5.64 24.50 -12.78
N ASP A 328 5.04 25.45 -13.50
CA ASP A 328 4.26 25.20 -14.70
C ASP A 328 5.17 24.84 -15.89
N MET A 329 6.35 25.46 -15.98
CA MET A 329 7.38 25.13 -16.98
C MET A 329 7.95 23.72 -16.77
N ILE A 330 8.05 23.24 -15.52
CA ILE A 330 8.45 21.87 -15.16
C ILE A 330 7.33 20.86 -15.42
N GLU A 331 6.06 21.24 -15.23
CA GLU A 331 4.90 20.39 -15.52
C GLU A 331 4.71 20.16 -17.02
N ASP A 332 4.67 21.24 -17.80
CA ASP A 332 4.44 21.19 -19.24
C ASP A 332 5.16 22.34 -19.95
N THR A 333 6.45 22.11 -20.24
CA THR A 333 7.28 23.05 -21.00
C THR A 333 6.70 23.33 -22.39
N GLY A 334 5.90 22.43 -22.97
CA GLY A 334 5.23 22.64 -24.26
C GLY A 334 4.15 23.71 -24.15
N ARG A 335 3.20 23.53 -23.23
CA ARG A 335 2.13 24.50 -22.92
C ARG A 335 2.67 25.89 -22.56
N GLU A 336 3.75 25.96 -21.79
CA GLU A 336 4.37 27.24 -21.44
C GLU A 336 5.14 27.89 -22.61
N ILE A 337 5.72 27.11 -23.53
CA ILE A 337 6.24 27.62 -24.80
C ILE A 337 5.09 28.18 -25.66
N GLU A 338 3.94 27.50 -25.74
CA GLU A 338 2.80 27.98 -26.54
C GLU A 338 2.19 29.27 -26.01
N LYS A 339 2.03 29.39 -24.68
CA LYS A 339 1.65 30.65 -24.02
C LYS A 339 2.61 31.79 -24.34
N LEU A 340 3.93 31.53 -24.32
CA LEU A 340 4.95 32.51 -24.71
C LEU A 340 4.82 32.90 -26.18
N CYS A 341 4.68 31.93 -27.09
CA CYS A 341 4.47 32.16 -28.51
C CYS A 341 3.27 33.08 -28.78
N SER A 342 2.12 32.83 -28.15
CA SER A 342 0.94 33.70 -28.25
C SER A 342 1.20 35.12 -27.73
N PHE A 343 1.92 35.27 -26.61
CA PHE A 343 2.24 36.58 -26.04
C PHE A 343 3.22 37.40 -26.90
N ILE A 344 4.24 36.74 -27.47
CA ILE A 344 5.26 37.40 -28.31
C ILE A 344 4.85 37.46 -29.81
N GLY A 345 3.69 36.90 -30.17
CA GLY A 345 3.18 36.93 -31.55
C GLY A 345 4.00 36.10 -32.54
N LEU A 346 4.62 35.00 -32.09
CA LEU A 346 5.34 34.05 -32.93
C LEU A 346 4.52 32.76 -33.13
N SER A 347 4.58 32.21 -34.33
CA SER A 347 3.88 30.97 -34.72
C SER A 347 4.87 29.92 -35.24
N PRO A 348 5.76 29.36 -34.40
CA PRO A 348 6.72 28.35 -34.81
C PRO A 348 6.03 27.04 -35.23
N SER A 349 6.66 26.32 -36.16
CA SER A 349 6.20 25.01 -36.65
C SER A 349 6.21 23.95 -35.54
N ALA A 350 5.54 22.82 -35.76
CA ALA A 350 5.58 21.69 -34.82
C ALA A 350 7.01 21.15 -34.62
N GLU A 351 7.81 21.13 -35.67
CA GLU A 351 9.21 20.70 -35.66
C GLU A 351 10.08 21.68 -34.87
N GLU A 352 9.86 22.99 -35.06
CA GLU A 352 10.54 24.06 -34.32
C GLU A 352 10.17 24.00 -32.83
N LYS A 353 8.88 23.82 -32.50
CA LYS A 353 8.42 23.62 -31.11
C LYS A 353 9.10 22.44 -30.44
N GLU A 354 9.17 21.27 -31.08
CA GLU A 354 9.79 20.08 -30.48
C GLU A 354 11.31 20.18 -30.40
N MET A 355 11.97 20.82 -31.38
CA MET A 355 13.40 21.17 -31.32
C MET A 355 13.70 22.07 -30.11
N ILE A 356 12.91 23.15 -29.93
CA ILE A 356 13.08 24.09 -28.81
C ILE A 356 12.86 23.36 -27.49
N LYS A 357 11.71 22.68 -27.34
CA LYS A 357 11.34 21.87 -26.17
C LYS A 357 12.40 20.83 -25.81
N THR A 358 13.04 20.21 -26.79
CA THR A 358 14.17 19.28 -26.58
C THR A 358 15.45 20.01 -26.15
N GLY A 359 15.81 21.10 -26.83
CA GLY A 359 17.01 21.90 -26.54
C GLY A 359 17.00 22.55 -25.15
N VAL A 360 15.81 22.91 -24.64
CA VAL A 360 15.64 23.50 -23.31
C VAL A 360 15.39 22.49 -22.19
N GLN A 361 15.47 21.17 -22.44
CA GLN A 361 15.45 20.20 -21.36
C GLN A 361 16.66 20.38 -20.43
N PHE A 362 16.44 20.25 -19.12
CA PHE A 362 17.45 20.54 -18.10
C PHE A 362 18.79 19.82 -18.35
N ASP A 363 18.78 18.53 -18.67
CA ASP A 363 20.01 17.78 -18.92
C ASP A 363 20.75 18.18 -20.20
N ASN A 364 20.04 18.73 -21.19
CA ASN A 364 20.65 19.26 -22.41
C ASN A 364 21.26 20.64 -22.14
N MET A 365 20.54 21.53 -21.45
CA MET A 365 21.06 22.81 -20.98
C MET A 365 22.24 22.65 -20.00
N LYS A 366 22.25 21.59 -19.18
CA LYS A 366 23.34 21.24 -18.26
C LYS A 366 24.62 20.82 -18.96
N LYS A 367 24.52 20.12 -20.09
CA LYS A 367 25.66 19.75 -20.95
C LYS A 367 26.14 20.92 -21.82
N ASN A 368 25.24 21.82 -22.23
CA ASN A 368 25.58 22.95 -23.09
C ASN A 368 26.41 24.02 -22.34
N LYS A 369 27.70 24.13 -22.69
CA LYS A 369 28.62 25.17 -22.18
C LYS A 369 28.11 26.60 -22.40
N MET A 370 27.35 26.85 -23.48
CA MET A 370 26.77 28.15 -23.79
C MET A 370 25.50 28.46 -22.95
N ALA A 371 25.03 27.54 -22.11
CA ALA A 371 23.85 27.74 -21.25
C ALA A 371 24.09 27.43 -19.75
N ASN A 372 25.06 26.57 -19.42
CA ASN A 372 25.33 26.11 -18.05
C ASN A 372 26.26 27.02 -17.21
N TYR A 373 26.70 28.16 -17.77
CA TYR A 373 27.61 29.14 -17.14
C TYR A 373 29.05 28.65 -16.88
N SER A 374 29.49 27.49 -17.38
CA SER A 374 30.83 26.94 -17.13
C SER A 374 31.99 27.74 -17.74
N THR A 375 31.72 28.86 -18.40
CA THR A 375 32.68 29.79 -18.99
C THR A 375 32.94 31.02 -18.11
N LEU A 376 32.18 31.24 -17.02
CA LEU A 376 32.43 32.36 -16.09
C LEU A 376 33.42 31.96 -14.98
N PRO A 377 34.53 32.73 -14.78
CA PRO A 377 35.54 32.42 -13.77
C PRO A 377 35.12 32.75 -12.32
N VAL A 378 34.04 33.51 -12.11
CA VAL A 378 33.56 33.91 -10.77
C VAL A 378 32.77 32.83 -10.02
N MET A 379 32.54 31.67 -10.67
CA MET A 379 31.72 30.58 -10.17
C MET A 379 32.55 29.30 -9.97
N ASP A 380 32.65 28.80 -8.73
CA ASP A 380 33.30 27.51 -8.45
C ASP A 380 32.34 26.32 -8.62
N PHE A 381 32.39 25.72 -9.80
CA PHE A 381 31.62 24.52 -10.14
C PHE A 381 31.99 23.28 -9.32
N LYS A 382 33.07 23.30 -8.53
CA LYS A 382 33.39 22.23 -7.55
C LYS A 382 32.52 22.32 -6.30
N VAL A 383 32.11 23.53 -5.90
CA VAL A 383 31.25 23.76 -4.72
C VAL A 383 29.79 23.45 -5.05
N SER A 384 29.29 23.95 -6.17
CA SER A 384 28.01 23.53 -6.74
C SER A 384 27.95 23.86 -8.23
N PRO A 385 27.45 22.96 -9.10
CA PRO A 385 27.15 23.32 -10.48
C PRO A 385 25.97 24.28 -10.56
N PHE A 386 26.04 25.27 -11.46
CA PHE A 386 24.95 26.23 -11.70
C PHE A 386 23.65 25.50 -12.11
N MET A 387 23.75 24.54 -13.04
CA MET A 387 22.69 23.62 -13.40
C MET A 387 22.60 22.48 -12.36
N ARG A 388 22.11 22.82 -11.17
CA ARG A 388 22.11 21.95 -9.97
C ARG A 388 21.23 20.70 -10.12
N LYS A 389 19.91 20.82 -9.90
CA LYS A 389 18.94 19.68 -9.95
C LYS A 389 17.68 19.89 -10.79
N GLY A 390 17.37 21.11 -11.24
CA GLY A 390 16.31 21.36 -12.25
C GLY A 390 14.90 20.83 -11.93
N LYS A 391 14.46 20.83 -10.66
CA LYS A 391 13.19 20.25 -10.22
C LYS A 391 12.44 21.12 -9.20
N VAL A 392 11.18 20.76 -8.96
CA VAL A 392 10.31 21.27 -7.87
C VAL A 392 10.31 20.27 -6.71
N GLY A 393 10.22 20.76 -5.46
CA GLY A 393 10.18 19.95 -4.25
C GLY A 393 11.55 19.47 -3.75
N ASP A 394 12.66 20.07 -4.20
CA ASP A 394 13.98 19.75 -3.67
C ASP A 394 14.18 20.29 -2.25
N TRP A 395 13.46 21.35 -1.89
CA TRP A 395 13.50 21.98 -0.57
C TRP A 395 13.26 21.01 0.60
N LYS A 396 12.49 19.93 0.38
CA LYS A 396 12.23 18.86 1.37
C LYS A 396 13.48 18.11 1.85
N ASN A 397 14.63 18.32 1.19
CA ASN A 397 15.92 17.72 1.55
C ASN A 397 16.84 18.68 2.34
N TYR A 398 16.33 19.85 2.73
CA TYR A 398 17.10 20.93 3.38
C TYR A 398 16.34 21.56 4.55
N PHE A 399 15.04 21.83 4.37
CA PHE A 399 14.18 22.30 5.44
C PHE A 399 14.01 21.22 6.51
N THR A 400 14.32 21.55 7.76
CA THR A 400 13.84 20.77 8.92
C THR A 400 12.31 20.94 9.07
N VAL A 401 11.67 20.10 9.89
CA VAL A 401 10.22 20.20 10.14
C VAL A 401 9.87 21.57 10.76
N ALA A 402 10.62 21.99 11.79
CA ALA A 402 10.44 23.29 12.42
C ALA A 402 10.62 24.46 11.44
N GLN A 403 11.68 24.44 10.62
CA GLN A 403 11.87 25.46 9.56
C GLN A 403 10.76 25.44 8.51
N ASN A 404 10.15 24.29 8.23
CA ASN A 404 8.99 24.25 7.34
C ASN A 404 7.78 24.94 7.97
N GLU A 405 7.49 24.65 9.24
CA GLU A 405 6.35 25.19 9.99
C GLU A 405 6.50 26.71 10.17
N GLU A 406 7.66 27.16 10.66
CA GLU A 406 8.07 28.57 10.78
C GLU A 406 7.92 29.31 9.44
N PHE A 407 8.42 28.72 8.34
CA PHE A 407 8.29 29.31 7.02
C PHE A 407 6.84 29.37 6.54
N ASP A 408 6.03 28.33 6.78
CA ASP A 408 4.64 28.29 6.31
C ASP A 408 3.75 29.30 7.05
N GLU A 409 4.04 29.59 8.33
CA GLU A 409 3.39 30.70 9.06
C GLU A 409 3.80 32.07 8.52
N ASP A 410 5.11 32.31 8.32
CA ASP A 410 5.60 33.58 7.78
C ASP A 410 5.12 33.82 6.33
N TYR A 411 5.12 32.77 5.51
CA TYR A 411 4.61 32.80 4.15
C TYR A 411 3.11 33.13 4.12
N LYS A 412 2.30 32.48 4.97
CA LYS A 412 0.87 32.80 5.12
C LYS A 412 0.62 34.23 5.60
N ARG A 413 1.52 34.78 6.41
CA ARG A 413 1.46 36.17 6.91
C ARG A 413 1.81 37.21 5.84
N LYS A 414 2.76 36.91 4.94
CA LYS A 414 3.25 37.84 3.90
C LYS A 414 2.49 37.73 2.57
N MET A 415 2.14 36.51 2.14
CA MET A 415 1.42 36.26 0.88
C MET A 415 -0.09 36.46 1.02
N LYS A 416 -0.50 37.74 1.12
CA LYS A 416 -1.89 38.14 1.37
C LYS A 416 -2.77 38.24 0.12
N ASP A 417 -2.20 38.23 -1.09
CA ASP A 417 -2.98 38.28 -2.34
C ASP A 417 -3.55 36.88 -2.66
N PRO A 418 -4.89 36.68 -2.61
CA PRO A 418 -5.50 35.37 -2.87
C PRO A 418 -5.49 34.98 -4.35
N THR A 419 -4.99 35.83 -5.25
CA THR A 419 -4.85 35.52 -6.68
C THR A 419 -3.47 35.01 -7.07
N LEU A 420 -2.46 35.19 -6.20
CA LEU A 420 -1.08 34.72 -6.43
C LEU A 420 -0.81 33.43 -5.64
N HIS A 421 -0.67 32.31 -6.34
CA HIS A 421 -0.48 30.99 -5.74
C HIS A 421 0.75 30.27 -6.32
N PHE A 422 1.48 29.56 -5.46
CA PHE A 422 2.68 28.81 -5.81
C PHE A 422 2.53 27.32 -5.51
N ARG A 423 3.18 26.45 -6.28
CA ARG A 423 3.11 24.99 -6.12
C ARG A 423 4.40 24.44 -5.47
N PHE A 424 4.37 24.19 -4.17
CA PHE A 424 5.53 23.67 -3.42
C PHE A 424 5.86 22.18 -3.69
N SER A 425 5.06 21.49 -4.50
CA SER A 425 5.38 20.16 -5.02
C SER A 425 4.58 19.87 -6.29
N MET A 426 5.07 18.94 -7.13
CA MET A 426 4.36 18.46 -8.31
C MET A 426 3.08 17.65 -7.96
N THR A 427 2.84 17.32 -6.69
CA THR A 427 1.77 16.41 -6.23
C THR A 427 0.36 17.02 -6.28
N LYS A 428 0.16 18.16 -6.96
CA LYS A 428 -1.06 18.98 -6.88
C LYS A 428 -2.23 18.48 -7.74
N TYR A 429 -2.03 17.45 -8.56
CA TYR A 429 -3.02 16.87 -9.50
C TYR A 429 -4.39 16.50 -8.91
N PHE A 430 -4.48 16.29 -7.59
CA PHE A 430 -5.72 15.93 -6.89
C PHE A 430 -6.43 17.14 -6.24
N THR A 431 -5.69 18.19 -5.87
CA THR A 431 -6.25 19.37 -5.19
C THR A 431 -6.68 20.45 -6.17
N ASP A 432 -5.97 20.61 -7.29
CA ASP A 432 -6.35 21.57 -8.35
C ASP A 432 -7.62 21.16 -9.14
N ASN A 433 -8.11 19.92 -8.93
CA ASN A 433 -9.35 19.41 -9.52
C ASN A 433 -10.45 19.19 -8.46
N TRP A 434 -10.26 19.70 -7.22
CA TRP A 434 -11.11 19.38 -6.06
C TRP A 434 -12.58 19.78 -6.26
N GLU A 435 -12.86 21.01 -6.68
CA GLU A 435 -14.21 21.50 -6.95
C GLU A 435 -14.89 20.69 -8.07
N ASN A 436 -14.12 20.32 -9.10
CA ASN A 436 -14.60 19.49 -10.20
C ASN A 436 -15.00 18.10 -9.68
N ILE A 437 -14.16 17.45 -8.87
CA ILE A 437 -14.47 16.16 -8.20
C ILE A 437 -15.75 16.29 -7.36
N GLN A 438 -15.85 17.29 -6.48
CA GLN A 438 -17.01 17.48 -5.60
C GLN A 438 -18.30 17.84 -6.36
N SER A 439 -18.21 18.46 -7.54
CA SER A 439 -19.36 18.73 -8.41
C SER A 439 -19.91 17.50 -9.14
N PHE A 440 -19.20 16.35 -9.12
CA PHE A 440 -19.63 15.13 -9.79
C PHE A 440 -21.02 14.68 -9.34
N LYS A 441 -21.84 14.26 -10.31
CA LYS A 441 -23.20 13.77 -10.08
C LYS A 441 -23.24 12.27 -10.37
N ALA A 442 -23.20 11.50 -9.29
CA ALA A 442 -23.50 10.08 -9.34
C ALA A 442 -24.95 9.84 -9.79
N ARG A 443 -25.20 8.67 -10.36
CA ARG A 443 -26.54 8.13 -10.66
C ARG A 443 -26.86 6.99 -9.67
N PRO A 444 -28.13 6.61 -9.48
CA PRO A 444 -28.51 5.46 -8.66
C PRO A 444 -27.87 4.13 -9.12
N ASP A 445 -27.62 3.98 -10.43
CA ASP A 445 -26.97 2.81 -11.03
C ASP A 445 -25.44 2.80 -10.94
N ASP A 446 -24.79 3.92 -10.59
CA ASP A 446 -23.33 3.99 -10.55
C ASP A 446 -22.72 3.03 -9.51
N ILE A 447 -21.58 2.46 -9.87
CA ILE A 447 -20.78 1.59 -8.99
C ILE A 447 -19.42 2.25 -8.76
N LEU A 448 -19.15 2.61 -7.50
CA LEU A 448 -17.87 3.18 -7.07
C LEU A 448 -16.94 2.09 -6.54
N ILE A 449 -15.75 1.98 -7.12
CA ILE A 449 -14.71 1.01 -6.75
C ILE A 449 -13.61 1.76 -5.98
N ALA A 450 -13.69 1.70 -4.66
CA ALA A 450 -12.78 2.40 -3.75
C ALA A 450 -11.68 1.47 -3.22
N SER A 451 -10.50 2.01 -2.91
CA SER A 451 -9.38 1.24 -2.36
C SER A 451 -8.19 2.15 -2.04
N TYR A 452 -7.32 1.76 -1.11
CA TYR A 452 -6.01 2.42 -0.99
C TYR A 452 -5.12 2.13 -2.24
N PRO A 453 -4.20 3.02 -2.63
CA PRO A 453 -3.20 2.77 -3.68
C PRO A 453 -2.56 1.37 -3.62
N LYS A 454 -2.67 0.65 -4.74
CA LYS A 454 -2.14 -0.72 -4.95
C LYS A 454 -2.73 -1.82 -4.04
N ALA A 455 -3.89 -1.58 -3.41
CA ALA A 455 -4.65 -2.61 -2.70
C ALA A 455 -5.34 -3.62 -3.64
N GLY A 456 -5.78 -3.25 -4.85
CA GLY A 456 -6.35 -4.24 -5.79
C GLY A 456 -7.27 -3.70 -6.89
N THR A 457 -7.55 -2.40 -6.89
CA THR A 457 -8.53 -1.68 -7.73
C THR A 457 -8.61 -2.13 -9.18
N THR A 458 -7.48 -2.33 -9.87
CA THR A 458 -7.44 -2.75 -11.29
C THR A 458 -8.04 -4.12 -11.52
N TRP A 459 -7.87 -5.05 -10.57
CA TRP A 459 -8.36 -6.42 -10.66
C TRP A 459 -9.88 -6.46 -10.53
N VAL A 460 -10.40 -5.85 -9.46
CA VAL A 460 -11.85 -5.71 -9.23
C VAL A 460 -12.52 -4.85 -10.31
N SER A 461 -11.84 -3.84 -10.85
CA SER A 461 -12.32 -3.10 -12.05
C SER A 461 -12.57 -4.02 -13.24
N TYR A 462 -11.69 -5.00 -13.49
CA TYR A 462 -11.81 -5.90 -14.64
C TYR A 462 -12.84 -7.02 -14.39
N ILE A 463 -12.93 -7.52 -13.15
CA ILE A 463 -13.99 -8.45 -12.72
C ILE A 463 -15.36 -7.82 -12.97
N LEU A 464 -15.61 -6.60 -12.47
CA LEU A 464 -16.88 -5.91 -12.63
C LEU A 464 -17.20 -5.58 -14.09
N ASP A 465 -16.21 -5.16 -14.87
CA ASP A 465 -16.34 -4.86 -16.29
C ASP A 465 -16.74 -6.11 -17.11
N LEU A 466 -16.10 -7.25 -16.87
CA LEU A 466 -16.45 -8.52 -17.53
C LEU A 466 -17.83 -9.03 -17.06
N LEU A 467 -18.16 -8.90 -15.77
CA LEU A 467 -19.46 -9.33 -15.22
C LEU A 467 -20.64 -8.54 -15.80
N TYR A 468 -20.52 -7.21 -15.94
CA TYR A 468 -21.61 -6.39 -16.48
C TYR A 468 -21.68 -6.38 -18.01
N PHE A 469 -20.57 -6.60 -18.73
CA PHE A 469 -20.51 -6.28 -20.15
C PHE A 469 -19.77 -7.29 -21.04
N GLY A 470 -19.18 -8.35 -20.48
CA GLY A 470 -18.47 -9.40 -21.20
C GLY A 470 -17.27 -8.89 -22.02
N GLU A 471 -16.87 -9.67 -23.03
CA GLU A 471 -15.89 -9.26 -24.05
C GLU A 471 -16.59 -8.92 -25.37
N ALA A 472 -16.86 -7.64 -25.58
CA ALA A 472 -17.21 -7.08 -26.89
C ALA A 472 -15.95 -6.47 -27.55
N ASP A 473 -15.87 -6.44 -28.88
CA ASP A 473 -14.66 -6.07 -29.63
C ASP A 473 -14.02 -4.74 -29.17
N TYR A 474 -14.82 -3.71 -28.85
CA TYR A 474 -14.30 -2.43 -28.39
C TYR A 474 -13.59 -2.48 -27.02
N ARG A 475 -13.87 -3.50 -26.19
CA ARG A 475 -13.15 -3.74 -24.93
C ARG A 475 -11.75 -4.32 -25.16
N SER A 476 -11.49 -4.88 -26.34
CA SER A 476 -10.15 -5.35 -26.72
C SER A 476 -9.21 -4.21 -27.18
N SER A 477 -9.76 -3.06 -27.55
CA SER A 477 -9.01 -1.90 -28.05
C SER A 477 -8.96 -0.72 -27.07
N VAL A 478 -10.02 -0.45 -26.30
CA VAL A 478 -10.07 0.69 -25.36
C VAL A 478 -9.57 0.29 -23.96
N PRO A 479 -8.53 0.96 -23.41
CA PRO A 479 -7.94 0.66 -22.10
C PRO A 479 -8.88 0.68 -20.89
N LEU A 480 -8.64 -0.20 -19.92
CA LEU A 480 -9.47 -0.33 -18.71
C LEU A 480 -9.52 0.95 -17.85
N GLN A 481 -8.50 1.83 -17.91
CA GLN A 481 -8.54 3.11 -17.20
C GLN A 481 -9.44 4.18 -17.86
N GLU A 482 -9.88 3.98 -19.10
CA GLU A 482 -10.84 4.85 -19.79
C GLU A 482 -12.26 4.28 -19.69
N ARG A 483 -12.39 2.93 -19.69
CA ARG A 483 -13.67 2.23 -19.49
C ARG A 483 -14.13 2.19 -18.03
N VAL A 484 -13.20 2.33 -17.08
CA VAL A 484 -13.43 2.46 -15.63
C VAL A 484 -12.51 3.59 -15.11
N PRO A 485 -12.88 4.87 -15.22
CA PRO A 485 -12.00 5.99 -14.88
C PRO A 485 -11.78 6.16 -13.37
N PHE A 486 -10.58 6.62 -13.00
CA PHE A 486 -10.31 7.14 -11.65
C PHE A 486 -10.81 8.58 -11.57
N LEU A 487 -11.86 8.83 -10.78
CA LEU A 487 -12.55 10.14 -10.72
C LEU A 487 -11.58 11.31 -10.49
N GLU A 488 -10.62 11.12 -9.58
CA GLU A 488 -9.68 12.12 -9.11
C GLU A 488 -8.48 12.41 -10.04
N ILE A 489 -8.29 11.67 -11.14
CA ILE A 489 -7.18 11.92 -12.06
C ILE A 489 -7.44 13.19 -12.89
N SER A 490 -6.59 14.20 -12.70
CA SER A 490 -6.50 15.39 -13.56
C SER A 490 -5.04 15.67 -13.91
N VAL A 491 -4.53 14.98 -14.93
CA VAL A 491 -3.19 15.21 -15.50
C VAL A 491 -3.33 15.85 -16.89
N PRO A 492 -2.55 16.89 -17.26
CA PRO A 492 -2.73 17.62 -18.52
C PRO A 492 -2.67 16.75 -19.79
N SER A 493 -1.95 15.64 -19.74
CA SER A 493 -1.74 14.72 -20.86
C SER A 493 -2.85 13.66 -21.04
N ARG A 494 -3.99 13.78 -20.35
CA ARG A 494 -5.13 12.84 -20.42
C ARG A 494 -6.48 13.55 -20.25
N PRO A 495 -7.58 12.99 -20.79
CA PRO A 495 -8.92 13.35 -20.34
C PRO A 495 -9.04 13.20 -18.82
N LYS A 496 -9.73 14.13 -18.15
CA LYS A 496 -9.91 14.05 -16.69
C LYS A 496 -10.83 12.89 -16.32
N GLY A 497 -10.60 12.31 -15.15
CA GLY A 497 -11.36 11.18 -14.62
C GLY A 497 -12.86 11.41 -14.53
N LYS A 498 -13.25 12.58 -14.01
CA LYS A 498 -14.65 13.04 -13.98
C LYS A 498 -15.25 13.18 -15.37
N ASP A 499 -14.55 13.85 -16.27
CA ASP A 499 -15.04 14.15 -17.62
C ASP A 499 -15.27 12.84 -18.41
N LEU A 500 -14.41 11.83 -18.22
CA LEU A 500 -14.61 10.46 -18.69
C LEU A 500 -15.83 9.79 -18.03
N ALA A 501 -15.96 9.88 -16.70
CA ALA A 501 -17.07 9.27 -15.96
C ALA A 501 -18.43 9.86 -16.36
N ASP A 502 -18.51 11.15 -16.66
CA ASP A 502 -19.71 11.81 -17.18
C ASP A 502 -20.06 11.36 -18.60
N GLN A 503 -19.04 11.04 -19.42
CA GLN A 503 -19.20 10.58 -20.80
C GLN A 503 -19.41 9.05 -20.96
N LEU A 504 -19.31 8.26 -19.88
CA LEU A 504 -19.53 6.81 -19.96
C LEU A 504 -20.96 6.48 -20.46
N PRO A 505 -21.11 5.76 -21.58
CA PRO A 505 -22.41 5.41 -22.17
C PRO A 505 -23.04 4.16 -21.53
N THR A 506 -22.37 3.53 -20.56
CA THR A 506 -22.83 2.29 -19.93
C THR A 506 -23.80 2.54 -18.79
N VAL A 507 -24.71 1.59 -18.60
CA VAL A 507 -25.53 1.42 -17.39
C VAL A 507 -25.22 0.01 -16.86
N PRO A 508 -24.64 -0.15 -15.66
CA PRO A 508 -24.17 0.91 -14.76
C PRO A 508 -22.96 1.69 -15.32
N ARG A 509 -22.62 2.84 -14.73
CA ARG A 509 -21.25 3.36 -14.85
C ARG A 509 -20.34 2.72 -13.82
N LEU A 510 -19.19 2.20 -14.25
CA LEU A 510 -18.13 1.73 -13.36
C LEU A 510 -17.11 2.85 -13.15
N ILE A 511 -16.97 3.34 -11.93
CA ILE A 511 -16.10 4.47 -11.57
C ILE A 511 -15.18 3.98 -10.44
N LYS A 512 -13.92 4.45 -10.39
CA LYS A 512 -13.01 4.09 -9.29
C LYS A 512 -12.37 5.29 -8.61
N THR A 513 -11.86 5.08 -7.40
CA THR A 513 -11.17 6.12 -6.62
C THR A 513 -10.15 5.56 -5.62
N HIS A 514 -9.14 6.38 -5.33
CA HIS A 514 -8.22 6.26 -4.21
C HIS A 514 -8.48 7.31 -3.10
N LEU A 515 -9.60 8.04 -3.14
CA LEU A 515 -9.94 9.03 -2.13
C LEU A 515 -10.31 8.37 -0.77
N PRO A 516 -9.80 8.89 0.36
CA PRO A 516 -10.39 8.68 1.68
C PRO A 516 -11.89 9.00 1.69
N VAL A 517 -12.67 8.29 2.52
CA VAL A 517 -14.14 8.27 2.43
C VAL A 517 -14.79 9.66 2.56
N GLN A 518 -14.22 10.50 3.42
CA GLN A 518 -14.66 11.88 3.67
C GLN A 518 -14.49 12.82 2.45
N PHE A 519 -13.76 12.38 1.42
CA PHE A 519 -13.52 13.13 0.20
C PHE A 519 -14.26 12.59 -1.03
N VAL A 520 -15.00 11.49 -0.89
CA VAL A 520 -15.92 10.99 -1.93
C VAL A 520 -17.04 12.01 -2.17
N PRO A 521 -17.44 12.30 -3.43
CA PRO A 521 -18.52 13.23 -3.70
C PRO A 521 -19.83 12.79 -3.03
N LYS A 522 -20.52 13.73 -2.38
CA LYS A 522 -21.75 13.46 -1.61
C LYS A 522 -22.85 12.77 -2.43
N SER A 523 -22.88 13.00 -3.74
CA SER A 523 -23.85 12.43 -4.67
C SER A 523 -23.88 10.89 -4.66
N PHE A 524 -22.76 10.20 -4.42
CA PHE A 524 -22.76 8.73 -4.29
C PHE A 524 -23.56 8.26 -3.07
N TRP A 525 -23.46 8.97 -1.94
CA TRP A 525 -24.21 8.65 -0.72
C TRP A 525 -25.69 9.07 -0.85
N GLU A 526 -25.95 10.25 -1.43
CA GLU A 526 -27.29 10.80 -1.68
C GLU A 526 -28.13 9.90 -2.61
N GLN A 527 -27.53 9.36 -3.68
CA GLN A 527 -28.20 8.46 -4.62
C GLN A 527 -28.23 6.99 -4.15
N ARG A 528 -27.68 6.69 -2.97
CA ARG A 528 -27.47 5.33 -2.44
C ARG A 528 -26.71 4.40 -3.41
N SER A 529 -25.80 4.96 -4.21
CA SER A 529 -25.00 4.23 -5.20
C SER A 529 -24.22 3.07 -4.56
N ARG A 530 -23.96 2.02 -5.34
CA ARG A 530 -23.27 0.82 -4.84
C ARG A 530 -21.78 1.09 -4.74
N VAL A 531 -21.15 0.66 -3.65
CA VAL A 531 -19.72 0.84 -3.42
C VAL A 531 -19.05 -0.51 -3.19
N VAL A 532 -17.88 -0.71 -3.79
CA VAL A 532 -17.02 -1.88 -3.59
C VAL A 532 -15.67 -1.39 -3.09
N TYR A 533 -15.35 -1.67 -1.83
CA TYR A 533 -14.08 -1.31 -1.22
C TYR A 533 -13.11 -2.50 -1.19
N VAL A 534 -11.90 -2.31 -1.71
CA VAL A 534 -10.84 -3.33 -1.71
C VAL A 534 -9.74 -2.98 -0.71
N ALA A 535 -9.68 -3.74 0.38
CA ALA A 535 -8.59 -3.73 1.34
C ALA A 535 -7.46 -4.69 0.93
N ARG A 536 -6.28 -4.51 1.54
CA ARG A 536 -5.11 -5.37 1.34
C ARG A 536 -4.13 -5.24 2.49
N ASN A 537 -3.37 -6.28 2.81
CA ASN A 537 -2.31 -6.22 3.81
C ASN A 537 -1.40 -4.98 3.63
N ALA A 538 -1.18 -4.25 4.73
CA ALA A 538 -0.46 -2.97 4.72
C ALA A 538 1.00 -3.08 4.22
N LYS A 539 1.69 -4.18 4.56
CA LYS A 539 3.11 -4.39 4.21
C LYS A 539 3.29 -4.74 2.73
N ASP A 540 2.41 -5.58 2.17
CA ASP A 540 2.39 -5.83 0.72
C ASP A 540 1.89 -4.62 -0.08
N SER A 541 0.97 -3.83 0.48
CA SER A 541 0.56 -2.55 -0.10
C SER A 541 1.73 -1.57 -0.17
N ALA A 542 2.51 -1.41 0.92
CA ALA A 542 3.71 -0.57 0.95
C ALA A 542 4.74 -1.00 -0.10
N VAL A 543 5.11 -2.29 -0.17
CA VAL A 543 6.06 -2.78 -1.19
C VAL A 543 5.52 -2.63 -2.61
N SER A 544 4.23 -2.91 -2.82
CA SER A 544 3.61 -2.74 -4.13
C SER A 544 3.44 -1.27 -4.53
N TYR A 545 3.40 -0.36 -3.58
CA TYR A 545 3.34 1.08 -3.79
C TYR A 545 4.75 1.66 -4.05
N PHE A 546 5.78 1.26 -3.30
CA PHE A 546 7.17 1.64 -3.58
C PHE A 546 7.58 1.36 -5.04
N HIS A 547 7.32 0.14 -5.51
CA HIS A 547 7.59 -0.24 -6.91
C HIS A 547 6.73 0.51 -7.92
N PHE A 548 5.52 0.93 -7.55
CA PHE A 548 4.64 1.75 -8.40
C PHE A 548 5.10 3.20 -8.49
N GLY A 549 5.55 3.80 -7.38
CA GLY A 549 6.13 5.16 -7.37
C GLY A 549 7.32 5.27 -8.33
N ARG A 550 8.26 4.31 -8.26
CA ARG A 550 9.45 4.25 -9.13
C ARG A 550 9.16 4.12 -10.63
N MET A 551 7.96 3.73 -11.03
CA MET A 551 7.57 3.67 -12.45
C MET A 551 6.60 4.79 -12.85
N ASN A 552 5.88 5.40 -11.91
CA ASN A 552 4.82 6.36 -12.19
C ASN A 552 5.33 7.81 -12.13
N ARG A 553 5.69 8.36 -13.29
CA ARG A 553 6.27 9.71 -13.44
C ARG A 553 5.35 10.86 -13.00
N VAL A 554 4.08 10.59 -12.66
CA VAL A 554 3.11 11.56 -12.13
C VAL A 554 3.25 11.75 -10.61
N GLN A 555 3.75 10.74 -9.89
CA GLN A 555 3.88 10.81 -8.43
C GLN A 555 5.31 11.20 -8.03
N PRO A 556 5.52 11.70 -6.79
CA PRO A 556 6.87 11.94 -6.28
C PRO A 556 7.71 10.66 -6.31
N GLU A 557 8.96 10.77 -6.80
CA GLU A 557 9.94 9.69 -6.71
C GLU A 557 10.06 9.21 -5.26
N PRO A 558 9.85 7.91 -4.98
CA PRO A 558 9.71 7.41 -3.61
C PRO A 558 11.04 7.36 -2.83
N GLY A 559 12.17 7.61 -3.48
CA GLY A 559 13.51 7.48 -2.89
C GLY A 559 13.96 6.02 -2.77
N ASP A 560 14.75 5.72 -1.75
CA ASP A 560 15.05 4.35 -1.35
C ASP A 560 13.90 3.71 -0.56
N TRP A 561 14.01 2.40 -0.28
CA TRP A 561 12.96 1.65 0.42
C TRP A 561 12.74 2.11 1.87
N SER A 562 13.81 2.46 2.60
CA SER A 562 13.70 2.87 4.01
C SER A 562 13.04 4.24 4.13
N TYR A 563 13.46 5.20 3.29
CA TYR A 563 12.83 6.52 3.21
C TYR A 563 11.36 6.42 2.78
N PHE A 564 11.04 5.58 1.78
CA PHE A 564 9.65 5.35 1.39
C PHE A 564 8.82 4.74 2.53
N LEU A 565 9.32 3.69 3.19
CA LEU A 565 8.62 2.98 4.24
C LEU A 565 8.30 3.91 5.43
N GLN A 566 9.27 4.75 5.83
CA GLN A 566 9.07 5.75 6.87
C GLN A 566 7.97 6.77 6.49
N ASN A 567 7.96 7.26 5.25
CA ASN A 567 6.91 8.17 4.77
C ASN A 567 5.54 7.48 4.66
N PHE A 568 5.49 6.22 4.22
CA PHE A 568 4.26 5.42 4.17
C PHE A 568 3.65 5.25 5.57
N MET A 569 4.46 4.86 6.56
CA MET A 569 4.04 4.72 7.96
C MET A 569 3.56 6.06 8.55
N GLN A 570 4.23 7.16 8.21
CA GLN A 570 3.84 8.52 8.64
C GLN A 570 2.67 9.13 7.82
N GLY A 571 2.08 8.40 6.86
CA GLY A 571 1.02 8.92 5.99
C GLY A 571 1.45 10.05 5.04
N LYS A 572 2.75 10.23 4.82
CA LYS A 572 3.36 11.28 3.98
C LYS A 572 3.48 10.87 2.50
N VAL A 573 2.64 9.94 2.06
CA VAL A 573 2.52 9.46 0.67
C VAL A 573 1.23 9.99 0.03
N VAL A 574 1.03 9.79 -1.27
CA VAL A 574 -0.20 10.25 -1.95
C VAL A 574 -1.39 9.44 -1.40
N PHE A 575 -2.50 10.13 -1.16
CA PHE A 575 -3.70 9.61 -0.46
C PHE A 575 -3.52 9.34 1.05
N GLY A 576 -2.42 9.81 1.64
CA GLY A 576 -2.29 9.95 3.09
C GLY A 576 -1.93 8.66 3.84
N SER A 577 -2.43 8.52 5.06
CA SER A 577 -2.22 7.36 5.93
C SER A 577 -3.00 6.14 5.45
N TRP A 578 -2.31 5.01 5.23
CA TRP A 578 -2.96 3.72 4.96
C TRP A 578 -3.92 3.35 6.10
N TYR A 579 -3.52 3.59 7.36
CA TYR A 579 -4.30 3.25 8.55
C TYR A 579 -5.64 4.01 8.57
N GLU A 580 -5.59 5.33 8.45
CA GLU A 580 -6.79 6.19 8.47
C GLU A 580 -7.72 5.89 7.28
N HIS A 581 -7.15 5.69 6.10
CA HIS A 581 -7.92 5.39 4.90
C HIS A 581 -8.63 4.03 5.00
N VAL A 582 -7.96 2.98 5.46
CA VAL A 582 -8.57 1.64 5.56
C VAL A 582 -9.59 1.58 6.72
N ASN A 583 -9.32 2.27 7.85
CA ASN A 583 -10.25 2.37 8.98
C ASN A 583 -11.52 3.16 8.63
N THR A 584 -11.41 4.38 8.13
CA THR A 584 -12.59 5.22 7.83
C THR A 584 -13.51 4.60 6.77
N TRP A 585 -12.95 3.86 5.80
CA TRP A 585 -13.73 3.08 4.84
C TRP A 585 -14.39 1.83 5.45
N TRP A 586 -13.87 1.27 6.56
CA TRP A 586 -14.49 0.21 7.35
C TRP A 586 -15.57 0.75 8.30
N ASP A 587 -15.35 1.92 8.91
CA ASP A 587 -16.37 2.60 9.73
C ASP A 587 -17.61 2.96 8.87
N GLN A 588 -17.38 3.39 7.62
CA GLN A 588 -18.45 3.58 6.63
C GLN A 588 -19.18 2.27 6.28
N LYS A 589 -18.49 1.11 6.27
CA LYS A 589 -19.12 -0.20 6.03
C LYS A 589 -20.15 -0.54 7.10
N GLN A 590 -19.98 -0.06 8.34
CA GLN A 590 -20.93 -0.32 9.43
C GLN A 590 -22.21 0.52 9.31
N THR A 591 -22.11 1.74 8.76
CA THR A 591 -23.25 2.69 8.68
C THR A 591 -23.97 2.69 7.33
N TYR A 592 -23.31 2.26 6.25
CA TYR A 592 -23.83 2.35 4.88
C TYR A 592 -24.00 0.96 4.25
N SER A 593 -25.25 0.49 4.15
CA SER A 593 -25.63 -0.85 3.67
C SER A 593 -25.15 -1.17 2.25
N ASN A 594 -25.04 -0.16 1.39
CA ASN A 594 -24.76 -0.33 -0.05
C ASN A 594 -23.24 -0.32 -0.33
N LEU A 595 -22.42 -0.79 0.62
CA LEU A 595 -20.98 -0.97 0.49
C LEU A 595 -20.59 -2.43 0.77
N HIS A 596 -19.94 -3.07 -0.20
CA HIS A 596 -19.29 -4.36 -0.04
C HIS A 596 -17.80 -4.14 0.21
N TYR A 597 -17.29 -4.76 1.27
CA TYR A 597 -15.89 -4.66 1.68
C TYR A 597 -15.25 -6.03 1.48
N MET A 598 -14.12 -6.08 0.76
CA MET A 598 -13.44 -7.32 0.40
C MET A 598 -11.92 -7.18 0.53
N PHE A 599 -11.22 -8.30 0.77
CA PHE A 599 -9.76 -8.31 0.87
C PHE A 599 -9.11 -8.87 -0.41
N TYR A 600 -7.98 -8.28 -0.78
CA TYR A 600 -7.12 -8.76 -1.87
C TYR A 600 -6.59 -10.17 -1.61
N GLU A 601 -6.35 -10.49 -0.33
CA GLU A 601 -5.90 -11.79 0.15
C GLU A 601 -6.92 -12.90 -0.17
N ASP A 602 -8.21 -12.69 0.10
CA ASP A 602 -9.29 -13.65 -0.22
C ASP A 602 -9.41 -13.88 -1.72
N LEU A 603 -9.29 -12.80 -2.51
CA LEU A 603 -9.34 -12.83 -3.97
C LEU A 603 -8.13 -13.59 -4.58
N ILE A 604 -7.03 -13.75 -3.82
CA ILE A 604 -5.90 -14.65 -4.16
C ILE A 604 -6.15 -16.09 -3.70
N GLU A 605 -6.83 -16.32 -2.57
CA GLU A 605 -7.04 -17.65 -1.98
C GLU A 605 -8.21 -18.41 -2.63
N ASP A 606 -9.36 -17.76 -2.88
CA ASP A 606 -10.48 -18.32 -3.67
C ASP A 606 -11.23 -17.22 -4.45
N SER A 607 -10.69 -16.88 -5.63
CA SER A 607 -11.30 -15.87 -6.50
C SER A 607 -12.71 -16.24 -6.98
N GLY A 608 -13.07 -17.53 -7.05
CA GLY A 608 -14.40 -17.98 -7.43
C GLY A 608 -15.44 -17.70 -6.35
N GLN A 609 -15.08 -17.87 -5.08
CA GLN A 609 -15.91 -17.49 -3.94
C GLN A 609 -16.08 -15.97 -3.85
N GLU A 610 -15.00 -15.18 -4.03
CA GLU A 610 -15.10 -13.71 -3.98
C GLU A 610 -15.92 -13.12 -5.14
N ILE A 611 -15.75 -13.64 -6.36
CA ILE A 611 -16.61 -13.27 -7.49
C ILE A 611 -18.08 -13.59 -7.19
N SER A 612 -18.35 -14.71 -6.49
CA SER A 612 -19.72 -15.10 -6.13
C SER A 612 -20.34 -14.20 -5.04
N ARG A 613 -19.56 -13.85 -4.00
CA ARG A 613 -19.94 -12.85 -2.97
C ARG A 613 -20.25 -11.49 -3.61
N LEU A 614 -19.37 -11.02 -4.51
CA LEU A 614 -19.53 -9.78 -5.24
C LEU A 614 -20.77 -9.80 -6.17
N CYS A 615 -21.04 -10.90 -6.86
CA CYS A 615 -22.26 -11.06 -7.66
C CYS A 615 -23.53 -10.99 -6.80
N CYS A 616 -23.53 -11.65 -5.64
CA CYS A 616 -24.66 -11.62 -4.70
C CYS A 616 -24.97 -10.18 -4.23
N PHE A 617 -23.96 -9.43 -3.78
CA PHE A 617 -24.10 -8.01 -3.39
C PHE A 617 -24.66 -7.12 -4.53
N LEU A 618 -24.28 -7.41 -5.78
CA LEU A 618 -24.72 -6.65 -6.95
C LEU A 618 -26.07 -7.11 -7.52
N GLY A 619 -26.65 -8.20 -7.00
CA GLY A 619 -27.85 -8.82 -7.59
C GLY A 619 -27.62 -9.39 -8.98
N LEU A 620 -26.40 -9.88 -9.27
CA LEU A 620 -26.02 -10.45 -10.56
C LEU A 620 -26.11 -11.99 -10.55
N SER A 621 -26.73 -12.54 -11.59
CA SER A 621 -26.83 -13.98 -11.84
C SER A 621 -26.11 -14.37 -13.14
N PRO A 622 -24.76 -14.26 -13.22
CA PRO A 622 -24.03 -14.56 -14.44
C PRO A 622 -24.10 -16.05 -14.82
N THR A 623 -24.10 -16.33 -16.12
CA THR A 623 -24.14 -17.69 -16.68
C THR A 623 -22.88 -18.48 -16.32
N ALA A 624 -22.91 -19.81 -16.52
CA ALA A 624 -21.72 -20.64 -16.35
C ALA A 624 -20.55 -20.17 -17.24
N GLU A 625 -20.84 -19.88 -18.51
CA GLU A 625 -19.88 -19.34 -19.49
C GLU A 625 -19.32 -17.98 -19.06
N GLN A 626 -20.15 -17.08 -18.52
CA GLN A 626 -19.67 -15.79 -18.00
C GLN A 626 -18.78 -15.97 -16.77
N LYS A 627 -19.11 -16.90 -15.86
CA LYS A 627 -18.27 -17.22 -14.69
C LYS A 627 -16.92 -17.78 -15.12
N GLU A 628 -16.91 -18.72 -16.06
CA GLU A 628 -15.69 -19.32 -16.62
C GLU A 628 -14.82 -18.29 -17.36
N LEU A 629 -15.45 -17.43 -18.17
CA LEU A 629 -14.79 -16.31 -18.84
C LEU A 629 -14.11 -15.36 -17.84
N VAL A 630 -14.85 -14.91 -16.81
CA VAL A 630 -14.28 -14.04 -15.76
C VAL A 630 -13.13 -14.75 -15.06
N GLN A 631 -13.35 -15.95 -14.50
CA GLN A 631 -12.32 -16.71 -13.79
C GLN A 631 -11.04 -16.91 -14.63
N THR A 632 -11.19 -17.23 -15.92
CA THR A 632 -10.06 -17.40 -16.84
C THR A 632 -9.32 -16.08 -17.10
N LYS A 633 -10.05 -15.00 -17.40
CA LYS A 633 -9.46 -13.71 -17.81
C LYS A 633 -8.83 -12.93 -16.65
N VAL A 634 -9.35 -13.09 -15.44
CA VAL A 634 -8.89 -12.34 -14.26
C VAL A 634 -7.77 -13.04 -13.48
N THR A 635 -7.19 -14.14 -13.99
CA THR A 635 -5.95 -14.69 -13.41
C THR A 635 -4.82 -13.67 -13.52
N PHE A 636 -3.89 -13.68 -12.54
CA PHE A 636 -2.82 -12.69 -12.47
C PHE A 636 -1.95 -12.67 -13.74
N ASP A 637 -1.58 -13.83 -14.29
CA ASP A 637 -0.72 -13.90 -15.47
C ASP A 637 -1.43 -13.45 -16.76
N ASN A 638 -2.75 -13.71 -16.90
CA ASN A 638 -3.53 -13.21 -18.04
C ASN A 638 -3.69 -11.68 -17.95
N MET A 639 -4.04 -11.14 -16.78
CA MET A 639 -4.13 -9.68 -16.58
C MET A 639 -2.77 -8.98 -16.74
N LYS A 640 -1.67 -9.63 -16.37
CA LYS A 640 -0.30 -9.12 -16.49
C LYS A 640 0.16 -9.05 -17.95
N GLN A 641 -0.23 -10.03 -18.77
CA GLN A 641 0.04 -10.04 -20.22
C GLN A 641 -0.89 -9.09 -20.99
N ASN A 642 -2.14 -8.91 -20.55
CA ASN A 642 -3.13 -8.07 -21.22
C ASN A 642 -2.77 -6.57 -21.16
N LYS A 643 -2.37 -6.01 -22.31
CA LYS A 643 -1.97 -4.60 -22.46
C LYS A 643 -3.07 -3.59 -22.10
N ILE A 644 -4.33 -3.97 -22.24
CA ILE A 644 -5.52 -3.16 -21.97
C ILE A 644 -5.75 -2.98 -20.45
N THR A 645 -5.28 -3.92 -19.62
CA THR A 645 -5.47 -3.92 -18.16
C THR A 645 -4.20 -3.60 -17.36
N ASN A 646 -3.01 -3.83 -17.92
CA ASN A 646 -1.73 -3.71 -17.21
C ASN A 646 -1.08 -2.30 -17.24
N PHE A 647 -1.78 -1.28 -17.73
CA PHE A 647 -1.28 0.10 -17.87
C PHE A 647 -0.03 0.24 -18.77
N SER A 648 0.26 -0.72 -19.67
CA SER A 648 1.41 -0.63 -20.60
C SER A 648 1.21 0.41 -21.71
N THR A 649 -0.04 0.79 -22.01
CA THR A 649 -0.40 1.88 -22.94
C THR A 649 -0.29 3.29 -22.34
N VAL A 650 0.22 3.44 -21.10
CA VAL A 650 0.30 4.72 -20.40
C VAL A 650 1.73 5.30 -20.47
N PRO A 651 2.01 6.39 -21.21
CA PRO A 651 3.39 6.88 -21.39
C PRO A 651 4.09 7.34 -20.11
N MET A 652 3.33 7.67 -19.06
CA MET A 652 3.86 8.04 -17.74
C MET A 652 4.22 6.82 -16.85
N MET A 653 3.85 5.60 -17.26
CA MET A 653 4.12 4.35 -16.54
C MET A 653 5.33 3.67 -17.15
N ASN A 654 6.51 3.90 -16.56
CA ASN A 654 7.78 3.41 -17.07
C ASN A 654 7.99 1.91 -16.73
N GLN A 655 7.33 1.04 -17.49
CA GLN A 655 7.30 -0.42 -17.30
C GLN A 655 8.70 -1.07 -17.27
N SER A 656 9.74 -0.42 -17.82
CA SER A 656 11.13 -0.89 -17.76
C SER A 656 11.82 -0.69 -16.40
N VAL A 657 11.32 0.22 -15.55
CA VAL A 657 11.82 0.39 -14.17
C VAL A 657 11.12 -0.56 -13.20
N SER A 658 9.83 -0.80 -13.41
CA SER A 658 9.09 -1.89 -12.78
C SER A 658 7.84 -2.20 -13.62
N PRO A 659 7.48 -3.48 -13.83
CA PRO A 659 6.17 -3.83 -14.39
C PRO A 659 5.06 -3.46 -13.40
N PHE A 660 3.94 -2.94 -13.92
CA PHE A 660 2.76 -2.53 -13.12
C PHE A 660 2.16 -3.69 -12.32
N MET A 661 2.16 -4.89 -12.93
CA MET A 661 1.79 -6.17 -12.33
C MET A 661 3.05 -7.00 -12.09
N ARG A 662 3.65 -6.83 -10.90
CA ARG A 662 4.97 -7.40 -10.57
C ARG A 662 4.92 -8.91 -10.27
N LYS A 663 4.37 -9.31 -9.11
CA LYS A 663 4.42 -10.70 -8.59
C LYS A 663 3.09 -11.38 -8.22
N GLY A 664 1.99 -10.63 -8.05
CA GLY A 664 0.65 -11.22 -7.83
C GLY A 664 0.53 -12.17 -6.63
N ARG A 665 1.27 -11.91 -5.54
CA ARG A 665 1.31 -12.79 -4.36
C ARG A 665 1.19 -12.02 -3.06
N VAL A 666 0.62 -12.68 -2.05
CA VAL A 666 0.59 -12.27 -0.64
C VAL A 666 1.93 -12.63 0.01
N GLY A 667 2.37 -11.85 0.99
CA GLY A 667 3.58 -12.08 1.77
C GLY A 667 4.89 -11.72 1.05
N ASP A 668 4.86 -10.96 -0.05
CA ASP A 668 6.09 -10.56 -0.73
C ASP A 668 6.93 -9.59 0.11
N TRP A 669 6.29 -8.84 1.02
CA TRP A 669 6.93 -7.95 1.97
C TRP A 669 8.08 -8.59 2.76
N LYS A 670 8.03 -9.91 3.01
CA LYS A 670 9.09 -10.68 3.68
C LYS A 670 10.44 -10.66 2.93
N ASN A 671 10.45 -10.24 1.67
CA ASN A 671 11.65 -10.11 0.82
C ASN A 671 12.17 -8.65 0.73
N HIS A 672 11.57 -7.72 1.48
CA HIS A 672 11.86 -6.28 1.40
C HIS A 672 12.08 -5.63 2.78
N PHE A 673 11.31 -6.03 3.79
CA PHE A 673 11.50 -5.56 5.17
C PHE A 673 12.72 -6.22 5.80
N THR A 674 13.58 -5.44 6.47
CA THR A 674 14.50 -5.98 7.49
C THR A 674 13.73 -6.39 8.74
N VAL A 675 14.35 -7.18 9.64
CA VAL A 675 13.74 -7.58 10.92
C VAL A 675 13.30 -6.35 11.72
N SER A 676 14.20 -5.40 11.93
CA SER A 676 13.92 -4.13 12.63
C SER A 676 12.84 -3.28 11.96
N GLN A 677 12.80 -3.20 10.62
CA GLN A 677 11.70 -2.54 9.90
C GLN A 677 10.36 -3.24 10.11
N ASN A 678 10.34 -4.57 10.15
CA ASN A 678 9.13 -5.35 10.39
C ASN A 678 8.61 -5.18 11.82
N GLU A 679 9.50 -5.12 12.80
CA GLU A 679 9.20 -4.86 14.22
C GLU A 679 8.67 -3.42 14.41
N GLN A 680 9.36 -2.42 13.86
CA GLN A 680 8.93 -1.03 13.90
C GLN A 680 7.56 -0.84 13.23
N PHE A 681 7.32 -1.50 12.09
CA PHE A 681 6.01 -1.47 11.42
C PHE A 681 4.93 -2.19 12.23
N ALA A 682 5.26 -3.30 12.91
CA ALA A 682 4.30 -4.02 13.75
C ALA A 682 3.85 -3.16 14.95
N GLU A 683 4.78 -2.48 15.63
CA GLU A 683 4.43 -1.60 16.76
C GLU A 683 3.71 -0.33 16.29
N ASP A 684 4.07 0.26 15.16
CA ASP A 684 3.34 1.39 14.56
C ASP A 684 1.92 1.00 14.10
N TYR A 685 1.77 -0.17 13.47
CA TYR A 685 0.48 -0.74 13.09
C TYR A 685 -0.38 -0.98 14.33
N LYS A 686 0.13 -1.66 15.35
CA LYS A 686 -0.57 -1.89 16.62
C LYS A 686 -1.01 -0.57 17.27
N ASN A 687 -0.15 0.44 17.34
CA ASN A 687 -0.49 1.73 17.96
C ASN A 687 -1.51 2.56 17.18
N LYS A 688 -1.58 2.42 15.85
CA LYS A 688 -2.54 3.12 14.98
C LYS A 688 -3.84 2.33 14.75
N MET A 689 -3.82 1.01 14.92
CA MET A 689 -4.96 0.12 14.72
C MET A 689 -5.65 -0.30 16.04
N LYS A 690 -5.07 -0.05 17.22
CA LYS A 690 -5.61 -0.43 18.54
C LYS A 690 -7.07 -0.08 18.83
N ASN A 691 -7.64 0.93 18.16
CA ASN A 691 -9.02 1.36 18.32
C ASN A 691 -9.89 1.04 17.07
N SER A 692 -9.34 0.31 16.10
CA SER A 692 -10.02 -0.04 14.84
C SER A 692 -10.66 -1.42 14.93
N ALA A 693 -11.92 -1.52 14.49
CA ALA A 693 -12.62 -2.79 14.30
C ALA A 693 -12.07 -3.63 13.11
N LEU A 694 -11.00 -3.18 12.45
CA LEU A 694 -10.29 -3.88 11.36
C LEU A 694 -8.91 -4.41 11.80
N MET A 695 -8.53 -4.28 13.07
CA MET A 695 -7.25 -4.81 13.54
C MET A 695 -7.21 -6.35 13.43
N GLU A 696 -6.02 -6.91 13.17
CA GLU A 696 -5.77 -8.36 13.34
C GLU A 696 -6.31 -8.82 14.70
N LEU A 697 -6.97 -9.98 14.72
CA LEU A 697 -7.72 -10.49 15.88
C LEU A 697 -6.99 -10.27 17.21
N PRO A 698 -7.71 -9.78 18.24
CA PRO A 698 -7.10 -9.36 19.50
C PRO A 698 -6.20 -10.47 20.09
N PRO A 699 -5.06 -10.11 20.70
CA PRO A 699 -4.07 -11.07 21.17
C PRO A 699 -4.74 -12.11 22.07
N ARG A 700 -4.40 -13.39 21.84
CA ARG A 700 -5.04 -14.57 22.45
C ARG A 700 -5.42 -14.32 23.91
N PRO A 701 -6.71 -14.45 24.29
CA PRO A 701 -7.19 -14.01 25.59
C PRO A 701 -6.57 -14.82 26.73
N THR A 702 -6.30 -14.15 27.84
CA THR A 702 -5.91 -14.79 29.09
C THR A 702 -7.11 -15.41 29.78
N LEU A 703 -6.93 -16.60 30.37
CA LEU A 703 -7.90 -17.18 31.30
C LEU A 703 -7.91 -16.40 32.62
N PHE A 704 -9.08 -16.30 33.25
CA PHE A 704 -9.25 -15.83 34.63
C PHE A 704 -10.38 -16.62 35.32
N ASP A 705 -10.44 -16.57 36.65
CA ASP A 705 -11.55 -17.17 37.40
C ASP A 705 -12.79 -16.26 37.35
N PHE A 706 -13.90 -16.82 36.89
CA PHE A 706 -15.21 -16.21 36.89
C PHE A 706 -16.18 -17.08 37.69
N ASN A 707 -16.42 -16.71 38.95
CA ASN A 707 -17.29 -17.43 39.88
C ASN A 707 -16.94 -18.93 40.03
N GLY A 708 -15.65 -19.27 40.15
CA GLY A 708 -15.16 -20.64 40.27
C GLY A 708 -15.04 -21.40 38.93
N VAL A 709 -15.25 -20.72 37.80
CA VAL A 709 -15.13 -21.29 36.45
C VAL A 709 -14.08 -20.50 35.67
N SER A 710 -13.09 -21.20 35.14
CA SER A 710 -12.07 -20.59 34.27
C SER A 710 -12.71 -20.14 32.94
N MET A 711 -12.58 -18.84 32.64
CA MET A 711 -13.25 -18.15 31.53
C MET A 711 -12.32 -17.18 30.80
N THR A 712 -12.77 -16.65 29.67
CA THR A 712 -12.15 -15.48 29.00
C THR A 712 -13.14 -14.33 28.92
N LYS A 713 -12.62 -13.12 28.66
CA LYS A 713 -13.43 -11.91 28.48
C LYS A 713 -14.46 -12.02 27.37
N TYR A 714 -14.18 -12.78 26.30
CA TYR A 714 -15.10 -12.95 25.18
C TYR A 714 -16.39 -13.73 25.51
N PHE A 715 -16.49 -14.27 26.73
CA PHE A 715 -17.67 -14.98 27.24
C PHE A 715 -18.23 -14.35 28.54
N THR A 716 -17.70 -13.20 28.97
CA THR A 716 -18.00 -12.57 30.26
C THR A 716 -18.15 -11.04 30.21
N ASP A 717 -17.57 -10.34 29.23
CA ASP A 717 -17.72 -8.88 29.10
C ASP A 717 -19.17 -8.46 28.74
N ASN A 718 -20.03 -9.39 28.29
CA ASN A 718 -21.45 -9.18 27.97
C ASN A 718 -22.40 -9.89 28.97
N TRP A 719 -21.92 -10.22 30.17
CA TRP A 719 -22.60 -11.14 31.11
C TRP A 719 -24.03 -10.71 31.50
N ASP A 720 -24.25 -9.42 31.77
CA ASP A 720 -25.58 -8.93 32.20
C ASP A 720 -26.63 -9.08 31.10
N ASN A 721 -26.24 -8.96 29.82
CA ASN A 721 -27.11 -9.21 28.67
C ASN A 721 -27.38 -10.70 28.45
N ILE A 722 -26.41 -11.57 28.77
CA ILE A 722 -26.58 -13.03 28.76
C ILE A 722 -27.59 -13.43 29.85
N GLN A 723 -27.43 -12.96 31.09
CA GLN A 723 -28.31 -13.31 32.21
C GLN A 723 -29.70 -12.68 32.13
N SER A 724 -29.83 -11.49 31.53
CA SER A 724 -31.14 -10.86 31.28
C SER A 724 -31.86 -11.37 30.03
N PHE A 725 -31.20 -12.21 29.22
CA PHE A 725 -31.75 -12.79 27.98
C PHE A 725 -33.14 -13.39 28.19
N LYS A 726 -34.05 -13.12 27.24
CA LYS A 726 -35.41 -13.65 27.26
C LYS A 726 -35.56 -14.78 26.27
N ALA A 727 -35.57 -15.99 26.82
CA ALA A 727 -35.98 -17.19 26.11
C ALA A 727 -37.41 -17.04 25.58
N ARG A 728 -37.68 -17.60 24.40
CA ARG A 728 -39.03 -17.81 23.86
C ARG A 728 -39.48 -19.25 24.16
N PRO A 729 -40.80 -19.53 24.17
CA PRO A 729 -41.31 -20.90 24.30
C PRO A 729 -40.79 -21.88 23.23
N ASP A 730 -40.41 -21.38 22.05
CA ASP A 730 -39.90 -22.14 20.91
C ASP A 730 -38.37 -22.27 20.86
N ASP A 731 -37.62 -21.68 21.80
CA ASP A 731 -36.16 -21.75 21.79
C ASP A 731 -35.66 -23.18 22.08
N ILE A 732 -34.76 -23.68 21.22
CA ILE A 732 -34.08 -24.96 21.36
C ILE A 732 -32.62 -24.70 21.74
N VAL A 733 -32.19 -25.17 22.91
CA VAL A 733 -30.85 -24.91 23.45
C VAL A 733 -29.94 -26.12 23.25
N LEU A 734 -28.94 -26.00 22.38
CA LEU A 734 -27.92 -27.00 22.11
C LEU A 734 -26.65 -26.74 22.93
N VAL A 735 -26.49 -27.52 23.99
CA VAL A 735 -25.38 -27.41 24.94
C VAL A 735 -24.33 -28.48 24.66
N SER A 736 -23.05 -28.15 24.86
CA SER A 736 -22.00 -29.16 25.05
C SER A 736 -20.81 -28.57 25.79
N TYR A 737 -19.93 -29.39 26.35
CA TYR A 737 -18.55 -28.94 26.61
C TYR A 737 -17.83 -28.65 25.27
N PRO A 738 -16.85 -27.72 25.19
CA PRO A 738 -16.08 -27.48 23.96
C PRO A 738 -15.57 -28.76 23.29
N LYS A 739 -15.75 -28.83 21.96
CA LYS A 739 -15.34 -29.95 21.09
C LYS A 739 -15.95 -31.33 21.39
N ALA A 740 -17.00 -31.40 22.21
CA ALA A 740 -17.76 -32.62 22.45
C ALA A 740 -18.69 -33.03 21.28
N GLY A 741 -19.05 -32.12 20.36
CA GLY A 741 -19.81 -32.49 19.16
C GLY A 741 -20.81 -31.47 18.65
N ASN A 742 -21.01 -30.36 19.38
CA ASN A 742 -22.02 -29.31 19.12
C ASN A 742 -22.32 -29.04 17.63
N THR A 743 -21.30 -28.76 16.79
CA THR A 743 -21.47 -28.45 15.36
C THR A 743 -22.23 -29.51 14.57
N TRP A 744 -22.11 -30.79 14.93
CA TRP A 744 -22.80 -31.89 14.24
C TRP A 744 -24.31 -31.84 14.52
N VAL A 745 -24.69 -31.80 15.80
CA VAL A 745 -26.10 -31.69 16.21
C VAL A 745 -26.69 -30.35 15.78
N SER A 746 -25.90 -29.27 15.74
CA SER A 746 -26.31 -27.97 15.20
C SER A 746 -26.80 -28.09 13.76
N TYR A 747 -26.06 -28.84 12.94
CA TYR A 747 -26.41 -29.06 11.54
C TYR A 747 -27.62 -29.98 11.42
N ILE A 748 -27.70 -31.05 12.21
CA ILE A 748 -28.89 -31.92 12.26
C ILE A 748 -30.17 -31.09 12.56
N LEU A 749 -30.12 -30.19 13.55
CA LEU A 749 -31.25 -29.33 13.91
C LEU A 749 -31.60 -28.32 12.81
N ASP A 750 -30.59 -27.64 12.24
CA ASP A 750 -30.79 -26.72 11.11
C ASP A 750 -31.38 -27.42 9.88
N LEU A 751 -30.90 -28.61 9.53
CA LEU A 751 -31.44 -29.40 8.42
C LEU A 751 -32.90 -29.79 8.70
N LEU A 752 -33.22 -30.27 9.91
CA LEU A 752 -34.57 -30.72 10.30
C LEU A 752 -35.63 -29.60 10.23
N TYR A 753 -35.29 -28.37 10.61
CA TYR A 753 -36.24 -27.25 10.59
C TYR A 753 -36.23 -26.43 9.29
N PHE A 754 -35.09 -26.36 8.59
CA PHE A 754 -34.88 -25.36 7.54
C PHE A 754 -34.47 -25.90 6.16
N SER A 755 -34.29 -27.21 5.95
CA SER A 755 -33.97 -27.71 4.58
C SER A 755 -35.10 -27.48 3.58
N GLN A 756 -36.36 -27.65 4.02
CA GLN A 756 -37.53 -27.52 3.15
C GLN A 756 -38.03 -26.07 3.04
N THR A 757 -37.81 -25.25 4.07
CA THR A 757 -38.33 -23.87 4.16
C THR A 757 -37.31 -22.80 3.75
N SER A 758 -36.01 -23.12 3.75
CA SER A 758 -34.92 -22.20 3.37
C SER A 758 -33.68 -22.96 2.86
N PRO A 759 -33.79 -23.83 1.84
CA PRO A 759 -32.70 -24.73 1.40
C PRO A 759 -31.38 -24.00 1.12
N ASP A 760 -31.45 -22.82 0.51
CA ASP A 760 -30.26 -22.05 0.11
C ASP A 760 -29.37 -21.65 1.29
N ARG A 761 -29.93 -21.47 2.50
CA ARG A 761 -29.17 -21.05 3.69
C ARG A 761 -28.04 -22.02 4.05
N GLN A 762 -28.17 -23.29 3.65
CA GLN A 762 -27.17 -24.33 3.88
C GLN A 762 -25.89 -24.14 3.04
N ASN A 763 -26.00 -23.40 1.94
CA ASN A 763 -24.94 -23.13 0.96
C ASN A 763 -24.45 -21.68 1.00
N SER A 764 -25.24 -20.75 1.55
CA SER A 764 -24.94 -19.31 1.57
C SER A 764 -24.61 -18.72 2.94
N VAL A 765 -25.01 -19.35 4.06
CA VAL A 765 -24.84 -18.79 5.41
C VAL A 765 -24.05 -19.77 6.33
N PRO A 766 -22.98 -19.33 6.98
CA PRO A 766 -22.24 -20.12 7.98
C PRO A 766 -23.11 -20.66 9.13
N LEU A 767 -22.81 -21.89 9.57
CA LEU A 767 -23.54 -22.58 10.64
C LEU A 767 -23.35 -21.95 12.03
N HIS A 768 -22.44 -20.98 12.20
CA HIS A 768 -22.38 -20.18 13.42
C HIS A 768 -23.44 -19.07 13.40
N GLU A 769 -23.52 -18.24 12.36
CA GLU A 769 -24.59 -17.24 12.16
C GLU A 769 -25.99 -17.86 12.18
N ARG A 770 -26.17 -19.04 11.57
CA ARG A 770 -27.48 -19.72 11.52
C ARG A 770 -27.95 -20.25 12.88
N VAL A 771 -27.03 -20.46 13.82
CA VAL A 771 -27.28 -21.04 15.13
C VAL A 771 -26.28 -20.41 16.14
N PRO A 772 -26.50 -19.17 16.61
CA PRO A 772 -25.50 -18.42 17.39
C PRO A 772 -25.10 -19.06 18.72
N PHE A 773 -23.93 -18.66 19.25
CA PHE A 773 -23.52 -18.95 20.63
C PHE A 773 -23.99 -17.83 21.55
N LEU A 774 -24.89 -18.14 22.49
CA LEU A 774 -25.48 -17.17 23.42
C LEU A 774 -24.43 -16.31 24.14
N GLU A 775 -23.37 -16.95 24.64
CA GLU A 775 -22.33 -16.30 25.44
C GLU A 775 -21.28 -15.50 24.64
N PHE A 776 -21.28 -15.54 23.31
CA PHE A 776 -20.21 -14.93 22.52
C PHE A 776 -20.29 -13.40 22.50
N SER A 777 -19.19 -12.72 22.81
CA SER A 777 -19.05 -11.28 22.61
C SER A 777 -17.58 -10.92 22.37
N MET A 778 -17.24 -10.50 21.15
CA MET A 778 -15.88 -10.10 20.79
C MET A 778 -15.91 -8.74 20.10
N GLN A 779 -15.05 -7.82 20.52
CA GLN A 779 -15.02 -6.46 19.99
C GLN A 779 -14.82 -6.47 18.46
N GLY A 780 -15.71 -5.79 17.74
CA GLY A 780 -15.75 -5.78 16.27
C GLY A 780 -16.77 -6.75 15.64
N PHE A 781 -17.36 -7.66 16.44
CA PHE A 781 -18.38 -8.62 16.02
C PHE A 781 -19.70 -8.36 16.78
N PRO A 782 -20.86 -8.74 16.23
CA PRO A 782 -22.12 -8.79 16.99
C PRO A 782 -21.98 -9.69 18.23
N SER A 783 -22.69 -9.40 19.32
CA SER A 783 -22.80 -10.36 20.42
C SER A 783 -23.85 -11.42 20.09
N GLY A 784 -23.68 -12.64 20.62
CA GLY A 784 -24.63 -13.72 20.42
C GLY A 784 -26.04 -13.37 20.90
N VAL A 785 -26.16 -12.54 21.94
CA VAL A 785 -27.45 -11.98 22.39
C VAL A 785 -28.08 -11.11 21.30
N ASP A 786 -27.32 -10.25 20.63
CA ASP A 786 -27.82 -9.41 19.53
C ASP A 786 -28.20 -10.23 18.30
N GLU A 787 -27.37 -11.22 17.94
CA GLU A 787 -27.68 -12.17 16.86
C GLU A 787 -29.00 -12.89 17.15
N LEU A 788 -29.15 -13.49 18.33
CA LEU A 788 -30.36 -14.20 18.76
C LEU A 788 -31.60 -13.29 18.83
N ASN A 789 -31.43 -12.02 19.19
CA ASN A 789 -32.51 -11.04 19.19
C ASN A 789 -32.92 -10.63 17.76
N SER A 790 -31.99 -10.66 16.79
CA SER A 790 -32.28 -10.41 15.37
C SER A 790 -32.99 -11.58 14.67
N ILE A 791 -32.85 -12.82 15.20
CA ILE A 791 -33.44 -14.02 14.59
C ILE A 791 -34.96 -14.06 14.84
N ASN A 792 -35.70 -13.86 13.74
CA ASN A 792 -37.16 -13.93 13.68
C ASN A 792 -37.69 -15.26 13.10
N SER A 793 -36.83 -16.25 12.85
CA SER A 793 -37.26 -17.60 12.45
C SER A 793 -37.77 -18.41 13.64
N PHE A 794 -38.78 -19.24 13.39
CA PHE A 794 -39.29 -20.24 14.32
C PHE A 794 -38.76 -21.64 13.93
N PRO A 795 -38.24 -22.45 14.86
CA PRO A 795 -37.75 -22.06 16.20
C PRO A 795 -36.47 -21.22 16.10
N ARG A 796 -36.04 -20.59 17.20
CA ARG A 796 -34.61 -20.26 17.36
C ARG A 796 -33.85 -21.50 17.83
N ILE A 797 -32.76 -21.84 17.16
CA ILE A 797 -31.80 -22.82 17.64
C ILE A 797 -30.60 -22.04 18.21
N ILE A 798 -30.26 -22.32 19.47
CA ILE A 798 -29.31 -21.54 20.28
C ILE A 798 -28.19 -22.47 20.74
N LYS A 799 -26.91 -22.10 20.61
CA LYS A 799 -25.80 -22.85 21.21
C LYS A 799 -25.37 -22.24 22.52
N THR A 800 -24.82 -23.08 23.39
CA THR A 800 -23.99 -22.61 24.50
C THR A 800 -22.96 -23.65 24.97
N HIS A 801 -21.84 -23.16 25.49
CA HIS A 801 -20.84 -23.90 26.26
C HIS A 801 -20.90 -23.56 27.76
N LEU A 802 -21.97 -22.90 28.23
CA LEU A 802 -22.12 -22.56 29.65
C LEU A 802 -22.36 -23.81 30.53
N PRO A 803 -21.66 -23.90 31.68
CA PRO A 803 -22.02 -24.81 32.77
C PRO A 803 -23.48 -24.66 33.23
N VAL A 804 -24.08 -25.71 33.78
CA VAL A 804 -25.52 -25.76 34.08
C VAL A 804 -26.00 -24.70 35.07
N GLN A 805 -25.11 -24.24 35.96
CA GLN A 805 -25.35 -23.17 36.93
C GLN A 805 -25.28 -21.75 36.34
N PHE A 806 -24.90 -21.61 35.07
CA PHE A 806 -24.73 -20.35 34.35
C PHE A 806 -25.78 -20.13 33.24
N LEU A 807 -26.60 -21.14 32.92
CA LEU A 807 -27.69 -20.99 31.96
C LEU A 807 -28.74 -19.98 32.51
N PRO A 808 -29.12 -18.94 31.75
CA PRO A 808 -30.10 -17.94 32.20
C PRO A 808 -31.44 -18.55 32.61
N GLU A 809 -32.02 -18.04 33.71
CA GLU A 809 -33.21 -18.64 34.33
C GLU A 809 -34.43 -18.66 33.41
N SER A 810 -34.51 -17.75 32.43
CA SER A 810 -35.62 -17.69 31.47
C SER A 810 -35.78 -18.98 30.64
N PHE A 811 -34.71 -19.75 30.39
CA PHE A 811 -34.82 -21.07 29.74
C PHE A 811 -35.45 -22.13 30.67
N TRP A 812 -35.25 -22.01 31.99
CA TRP A 812 -35.89 -22.88 32.97
C TRP A 812 -37.34 -22.48 33.23
N GLU A 813 -37.67 -21.18 33.15
CA GLU A 813 -39.03 -20.61 33.24
C GLU A 813 -39.89 -21.00 32.03
N GLN A 814 -39.37 -20.85 30.80
CA GLN A 814 -40.08 -21.22 29.56
C GLN A 814 -40.09 -22.74 29.31
N ASN A 815 -39.41 -23.54 30.14
CA ASN A 815 -39.24 -24.99 29.98
C ASN A 815 -38.70 -25.38 28.58
N SER A 816 -37.79 -24.57 28.05
CA SER A 816 -37.20 -24.70 26.71
C SER A 816 -36.60 -26.10 26.47
N LYS A 817 -36.64 -26.58 25.23
CA LYS A 817 -36.10 -27.91 24.88
C LYS A 817 -34.58 -27.85 24.83
N ILE A 818 -33.90 -28.52 25.77
CA ILE A 818 -32.44 -28.55 25.85
C ILE A 818 -31.92 -29.88 25.28
N ILE A 819 -30.87 -29.82 24.46
CA ILE A 819 -30.13 -30.99 23.98
C ILE A 819 -28.68 -30.85 24.43
N TYR A 820 -28.19 -31.79 25.25
CA TYR A 820 -26.80 -31.82 25.70
C TYR A 820 -26.01 -32.87 24.92
N VAL A 821 -24.84 -32.49 24.37
CA VAL A 821 -23.93 -33.40 23.66
C VAL A 821 -22.68 -33.67 24.50
N ALA A 822 -22.54 -34.90 24.95
CA ALA A 822 -21.41 -35.40 25.71
C ALA A 822 -20.42 -36.16 24.81
N ARG A 823 -19.15 -36.23 25.23
CA ARG A 823 -18.09 -37.01 24.54
C ARG A 823 -17.01 -37.41 25.53
N ASN A 824 -16.38 -38.57 25.30
CA ASN A 824 -15.28 -39.04 26.14
C ASN A 824 -14.19 -37.98 26.34
N ALA A 825 -13.72 -37.82 27.58
CA ALA A 825 -12.78 -36.77 27.97
C ALA A 825 -11.45 -36.81 27.20
N LYS A 826 -10.91 -38.01 26.89
CA LYS A 826 -9.61 -38.18 26.23
C LYS A 826 -9.63 -37.76 24.76
N ASP A 827 -10.68 -38.13 24.02
CA ASP A 827 -10.88 -37.62 22.66
C ASP A 827 -11.26 -36.13 22.64
N THR A 828 -11.90 -35.64 23.71
CA THR A 828 -12.26 -34.23 23.86
C THR A 828 -11.02 -33.36 24.03
N VAL A 829 -10.12 -33.65 24.97
CA VAL A 829 -8.87 -32.86 25.18
C VAL A 829 -7.98 -32.85 23.94
N VAL A 830 -7.82 -33.97 23.23
CA VAL A 830 -7.09 -34.02 21.95
C VAL A 830 -7.77 -33.17 20.88
N SER A 831 -9.10 -33.18 20.84
CA SER A 831 -9.85 -32.34 19.90
C SER A 831 -9.87 -30.86 20.27
N TYR A 832 -9.61 -30.52 21.53
CA TYR A 832 -9.49 -29.16 22.08
C TYR A 832 -8.09 -28.59 21.80
N PHE A 833 -7.01 -29.34 22.11
CA PHE A 833 -5.63 -28.93 21.81
C PHE A 833 -5.42 -28.55 20.33
N HIS A 834 -5.91 -29.39 19.41
CA HIS A 834 -5.86 -29.08 17.99
C HIS A 834 -6.73 -27.88 17.58
N PHE A 835 -7.81 -27.59 18.30
CA PHE A 835 -8.71 -26.47 18.03
C PHE A 835 -8.12 -25.15 18.51
N ASP A 836 -7.55 -25.09 19.72
CA ASP A 836 -6.96 -23.85 20.25
C ASP A 836 -5.71 -23.46 19.45
N ARG A 837 -4.94 -24.45 18.98
CA ARG A 837 -3.77 -24.21 18.13
C ARG A 837 -4.11 -23.48 16.82
N MET A 838 -5.28 -23.72 16.24
CA MET A 838 -5.76 -23.03 15.03
C MET A 838 -6.64 -21.81 15.34
N ASN A 839 -7.41 -21.81 16.43
CA ASN A 839 -8.35 -20.75 16.76
C ASN A 839 -7.64 -19.60 17.49
N LYS A 840 -7.47 -18.46 16.82
CA LYS A 840 -6.80 -17.26 17.33
C LYS A 840 -7.54 -16.57 18.46
N ALA A 841 -8.86 -16.78 18.58
CA ALA A 841 -9.71 -16.22 19.64
C ALA A 841 -9.69 -17.05 20.95
N GLN A 842 -8.93 -18.14 21.01
CA GLN A 842 -8.72 -18.95 22.22
C GLN A 842 -7.38 -18.63 22.91
N PRO A 843 -7.22 -18.92 24.22
CA PRO A 843 -5.94 -18.81 24.92
C PRO A 843 -4.82 -19.59 24.21
N GLU A 844 -3.56 -19.24 24.46
CA GLU A 844 -2.42 -19.95 23.83
C GLU A 844 -2.30 -21.38 24.39
N PRO A 845 -2.47 -22.44 23.57
CA PRO A 845 -2.38 -23.81 24.06
C PRO A 845 -0.99 -24.18 24.58
N GLY A 846 0.09 -23.68 23.96
CA GLY A 846 1.45 -24.12 24.26
C GLY A 846 1.71 -25.57 23.80
N ASP A 847 2.53 -26.30 24.56
CA ASP A 847 2.80 -27.72 24.31
C ASP A 847 1.68 -28.66 24.81
N TRP A 848 1.76 -29.93 24.39
CA TRP A 848 0.75 -30.95 24.70
C TRP A 848 0.68 -31.31 26.19
N ASP A 849 1.82 -31.37 26.88
CA ASP A 849 1.87 -31.84 28.27
C ASP A 849 1.32 -30.75 29.21
N SER A 850 1.72 -29.50 28.97
CA SER A 850 1.14 -28.31 29.62
C SER A 850 -0.36 -28.18 29.36
N PHE A 851 -0.82 -28.45 28.14
CA PHE A 851 -2.25 -28.38 27.80
C PHE A 851 -3.05 -29.49 28.50
N LEU A 852 -2.55 -30.73 28.46
CA LEU A 852 -3.18 -31.87 29.12
C LEU A 852 -3.27 -31.66 30.64
N GLN A 853 -2.23 -31.12 31.28
CA GLN A 853 -2.27 -30.79 32.70
C GLN A 853 -3.32 -29.70 33.00
N ARG A 854 -3.41 -28.62 32.20
CA ARG A 854 -4.47 -27.60 32.40
C ARG A 854 -5.87 -28.19 32.24
N PHE A 855 -6.08 -29.14 31.32
CA PHE A 855 -7.34 -29.85 31.17
C PHE A 855 -7.68 -30.71 32.40
N VAL A 856 -6.71 -31.46 32.93
CA VAL A 856 -6.89 -32.27 34.16
C VAL A 856 -7.15 -31.38 35.39
N ASP A 857 -6.46 -30.23 35.49
CA ASP A 857 -6.65 -29.22 36.52
C ASP A 857 -8.01 -28.48 36.43
N GLY A 858 -8.77 -28.62 35.35
CA GLY A 858 -10.00 -27.86 35.08
C GLY A 858 -9.78 -26.39 34.69
N LYS A 859 -8.56 -26.03 34.27
CA LYS A 859 -8.13 -24.68 33.86
C LYS A 859 -8.27 -24.48 32.35
N MET A 860 -9.46 -24.78 31.83
CA MET A 860 -9.86 -24.55 30.43
C MET A 860 -10.91 -23.44 30.36
N VAL A 861 -11.29 -22.99 29.16
CA VAL A 861 -12.50 -22.14 29.04
C VAL A 861 -13.72 -23.00 29.37
N PHE A 862 -14.67 -22.44 30.12
CA PHE A 862 -15.81 -23.17 30.70
C PHE A 862 -15.41 -24.20 31.78
N GLY A 863 -14.20 -24.08 32.32
CA GLY A 863 -13.75 -24.77 33.54
C GLY A 863 -13.42 -26.25 33.38
N SER A 864 -13.87 -27.05 34.36
CA SER A 864 -13.60 -28.49 34.45
C SER A 864 -14.56 -29.30 33.59
N TRP A 865 -14.01 -30.16 32.73
CA TRP A 865 -14.80 -31.12 31.93
C TRP A 865 -15.69 -32.00 32.82
N ASN A 866 -15.19 -32.46 33.97
CA ASN A 866 -15.92 -33.37 34.86
C ASN A 866 -17.14 -32.69 35.47
N ASP A 867 -16.96 -31.48 35.99
CA ASP A 867 -18.00 -30.73 36.69
C ASP A 867 -19.04 -30.16 35.71
N HIS A 868 -18.61 -29.70 34.53
CA HIS A 868 -19.51 -29.27 33.47
C HIS A 868 -20.36 -30.44 32.94
N VAL A 869 -19.73 -31.56 32.58
CA VAL A 869 -20.41 -32.72 31.97
C VAL A 869 -21.26 -33.45 33.02
N GLY A 870 -20.74 -33.66 34.23
CA GLY A 870 -21.47 -34.24 35.34
C GLY A 870 -22.64 -33.37 35.80
N GLY A 871 -22.45 -32.06 35.97
CA GLY A 871 -23.52 -31.14 36.38
C GLY A 871 -24.70 -31.13 35.41
N TRP A 872 -24.43 -31.15 34.10
CA TRP A 872 -25.48 -31.28 33.08
C TRP A 872 -26.16 -32.65 33.07
N TRP A 873 -25.43 -33.74 33.34
CA TRP A 873 -26.01 -35.09 33.48
C TRP A 873 -26.91 -35.21 34.70
N GLU A 874 -26.45 -34.79 35.89
CA GLU A 874 -27.26 -34.84 37.12
C GLU A 874 -28.54 -33.99 37.00
N LYS A 875 -28.50 -32.88 36.24
CA LYS A 875 -29.69 -32.07 35.95
C LYS A 875 -30.78 -32.86 35.21
N THR A 876 -30.42 -33.79 34.30
CA THR A 876 -31.39 -34.61 33.55
C THR A 876 -32.29 -35.45 34.47
N LYS A 877 -31.74 -35.92 35.60
CA LYS A 877 -32.48 -36.69 36.63
C LYS A 877 -33.59 -35.88 37.31
N THR A 878 -33.57 -34.55 37.14
CA THR A 878 -34.54 -33.59 37.71
C THR A 878 -35.35 -32.82 36.66
N ARG A 879 -35.02 -32.96 35.36
CA ARG A 879 -35.58 -32.14 34.27
C ARG A 879 -35.73 -32.98 32.99
N SER A 880 -36.98 -33.33 32.66
CA SER A 880 -37.34 -34.08 31.46
C SER A 880 -37.23 -33.28 30.15
N ASN A 881 -37.08 -31.95 30.23
CA ASN A 881 -36.83 -31.08 29.08
C ASN A 881 -35.35 -31.08 28.62
N ILE A 882 -34.56 -32.10 28.99
CA ILE A 882 -33.16 -32.25 28.58
C ILE A 882 -32.94 -33.61 27.90
N LEU A 883 -32.59 -33.62 26.62
CA LEU A 883 -32.11 -34.80 25.90
C LEU A 883 -30.59 -34.91 26.02
N TYR A 884 -30.09 -36.00 26.58
CA TYR A 884 -28.66 -36.28 26.67
C TYR A 884 -28.21 -37.23 25.54
N LEU A 885 -27.24 -36.78 24.75
CA LEU A 885 -26.66 -37.49 23.61
C LEU A 885 -25.17 -37.74 23.83
N PHE A 886 -24.66 -38.86 23.31
CA PHE A 886 -23.23 -39.15 23.29
C PHE A 886 -22.69 -39.06 21.85
N TYR A 887 -21.53 -38.43 21.69
CA TYR A 887 -20.79 -38.37 20.43
C TYR A 887 -20.45 -39.78 19.91
N GLU A 888 -20.16 -40.70 20.84
CA GLU A 888 -19.90 -42.10 20.55
C GLU A 888 -21.13 -42.82 19.96
N ASP A 889 -22.34 -42.41 20.36
CA ASP A 889 -23.61 -42.94 19.83
C ASP A 889 -23.89 -42.37 18.43
N LEU A 890 -23.67 -41.06 18.23
CA LEU A 890 -23.81 -40.39 16.93
C LEU A 890 -22.88 -40.98 15.85
N ILE A 891 -21.67 -41.42 16.24
CA ILE A 891 -20.71 -42.11 15.35
C ILE A 891 -21.13 -43.55 15.03
N GLU A 892 -21.75 -44.25 15.98
CA GLU A 892 -22.17 -45.64 15.79
C GLU A 892 -23.41 -45.74 14.90
N ASP A 893 -24.39 -44.84 15.09
CA ASP A 893 -25.73 -44.95 14.53
C ASP A 893 -26.41 -43.57 14.43
N THR A 894 -26.00 -42.79 13.43
CA THR A 894 -26.50 -41.42 13.25
C THR A 894 -28.01 -41.38 13.01
N GLU A 895 -28.60 -42.38 12.34
CA GLU A 895 -30.03 -42.42 12.03
C GLU A 895 -30.90 -42.64 13.28
N ARG A 896 -30.46 -43.52 14.20
CA ARG A 896 -31.11 -43.69 15.52
C ARG A 896 -31.03 -42.42 16.35
N GLU A 897 -29.90 -41.74 16.38
CA GLU A 897 -29.74 -40.51 17.17
C GLU A 897 -30.52 -39.33 16.56
N VAL A 898 -30.56 -39.19 15.23
CA VAL A 898 -31.47 -38.26 14.52
C VAL A 898 -32.93 -38.59 14.87
N SER A 899 -33.30 -39.87 14.94
CA SER A 899 -34.64 -40.29 15.34
C SER A 899 -34.96 -39.97 16.81
N ARG A 900 -34.00 -40.11 17.73
CA ARG A 900 -34.14 -39.68 19.14
C ARG A 900 -34.34 -38.16 19.25
N ILE A 901 -33.58 -37.37 18.48
CA ILE A 901 -33.75 -35.91 18.39
C ILE A 901 -35.16 -35.56 17.89
N CYS A 902 -35.63 -36.20 16.81
CA CYS A 902 -36.99 -35.99 16.28
C CYS A 902 -38.06 -36.29 17.35
N SER A 903 -37.98 -37.43 18.03
CA SER A 903 -38.96 -37.81 19.06
C SER A 903 -38.97 -36.85 20.25
N PHE A 904 -37.81 -36.35 20.68
CA PHE A 904 -37.71 -35.39 21.79
C PHE A 904 -38.24 -33.99 21.44
N LEU A 905 -38.05 -33.57 20.19
CA LEU A 905 -38.58 -32.31 19.64
C LEU A 905 -40.00 -32.45 19.07
N GLU A 906 -40.64 -33.60 19.24
CA GLU A 906 -42.00 -33.92 18.76
C GLU A 906 -42.17 -33.75 17.24
N LEU A 907 -41.07 -33.85 16.48
CA LEU A 907 -41.03 -33.72 15.04
C LEU A 907 -41.40 -35.02 14.33
N SER A 908 -42.24 -34.91 13.30
CA SER A 908 -42.58 -35.99 12.37
C SER A 908 -42.09 -35.72 10.94
N PRO A 909 -40.77 -35.62 10.71
CA PRO A 909 -40.21 -35.36 9.38
C PRO A 909 -40.40 -36.57 8.46
N THR A 910 -40.57 -36.31 7.16
CA THR A 910 -40.75 -37.35 6.14
C THR A 910 -39.54 -38.28 6.05
N THR A 911 -39.73 -39.50 5.53
CA THR A 911 -38.65 -40.48 5.31
C THR A 911 -37.51 -39.87 4.48
N ASP A 912 -37.85 -39.11 3.44
CA ASP A 912 -36.86 -38.45 2.58
C ASP A 912 -36.09 -37.35 3.34
N LEU A 913 -36.75 -36.57 4.21
CA LEU A 913 -36.08 -35.57 5.06
C LEU A 913 -35.17 -36.24 6.11
N LYS A 914 -35.61 -37.32 6.76
CA LYS A 914 -34.77 -38.09 7.69
C LYS A 914 -33.52 -38.64 6.99
N LYS A 915 -33.69 -39.16 5.77
CA LYS A 915 -32.59 -39.64 4.94
C LYS A 915 -31.66 -38.49 4.53
N GLU A 916 -32.19 -37.37 4.05
CA GLU A 916 -31.43 -36.16 3.68
C GLU A 916 -30.59 -35.65 4.87
N VAL A 917 -31.20 -35.53 6.06
CA VAL A 917 -30.55 -35.12 7.31
C VAL A 917 -29.42 -36.08 7.67
N THR A 918 -29.67 -37.39 7.60
CA THR A 918 -28.68 -38.42 7.93
C THR A 918 -27.52 -38.39 6.94
N GLU A 919 -27.79 -38.37 5.63
CA GLU A 919 -26.77 -38.31 4.57
C GLU A 919 -25.94 -37.01 4.64
N LYS A 920 -26.57 -35.84 4.76
CA LYS A 920 -25.85 -34.56 4.85
C LYS A 920 -25.02 -34.44 6.13
N SER A 921 -25.50 -34.98 7.25
CA SER A 921 -24.80 -34.91 8.54
C SER A 921 -23.67 -35.94 8.72
N LEU A 922 -23.44 -36.85 7.77
CA LEU A 922 -22.24 -37.70 7.79
C LEU A 922 -20.96 -36.85 7.85
N PHE A 923 -20.00 -37.24 8.69
CA PHE A 923 -18.77 -36.47 8.93
C PHE A 923 -18.03 -36.06 7.65
N ASN A 924 -17.92 -36.94 6.66
CA ASN A 924 -17.28 -36.63 5.39
C ASN A 924 -18.03 -35.57 4.58
N ASN A 925 -19.36 -35.53 4.65
CA ASN A 925 -20.17 -34.57 3.92
C ASN A 925 -20.13 -33.20 4.62
N MET A 926 -20.28 -33.19 5.96
CA MET A 926 -20.08 -31.98 6.76
C MET A 926 -18.68 -31.37 6.57
N LYS A 927 -17.62 -32.20 6.51
CA LYS A 927 -16.23 -31.77 6.36
C LYS A 927 -15.94 -31.02 5.05
N HIS A 928 -16.67 -31.31 3.98
CA HIS A 928 -16.52 -30.64 2.69
C HIS A 928 -17.51 -29.47 2.49
N ASN A 929 -18.58 -29.36 3.29
CA ASN A 929 -19.44 -28.17 3.27
C ASN A 929 -18.75 -26.98 3.96
N LYS A 930 -18.29 -26.00 3.17
CA LYS A 930 -17.69 -24.73 3.64
C LYS A 930 -18.54 -23.99 4.69
N MET A 931 -19.86 -24.12 4.63
CA MET A 931 -20.79 -23.48 5.58
C MET A 931 -20.96 -24.24 6.90
N ALA A 932 -20.50 -25.49 7.00
CA ALA A 932 -20.62 -26.32 8.22
C ALA A 932 -19.26 -26.70 8.83
N ASN A 933 -18.19 -26.75 8.03
CA ASN A 933 -16.84 -27.13 8.45
C ASN A 933 -16.01 -25.99 9.06
N GLY A 934 -16.56 -24.77 9.15
CA GLY A 934 -15.86 -23.59 9.68
C GLY A 934 -14.93 -22.88 8.69
N SER A 935 -14.83 -23.28 7.42
CA SER A 935 -13.94 -22.63 6.43
C SER A 935 -14.38 -21.23 5.98
N ALA A 936 -15.44 -20.69 6.57
CA ALA A 936 -15.87 -19.29 6.43
C ALA A 936 -15.52 -18.43 7.68
N ASP A 937 -14.84 -19.00 8.68
CA ASP A 937 -14.50 -18.34 9.94
C ASP A 937 -13.01 -17.91 9.96
N GLU A 938 -12.78 -16.59 9.90
CA GLU A 938 -11.46 -15.95 9.81
C GLU A 938 -10.57 -16.16 11.05
N VAL A 939 -11.17 -16.53 12.20
CA VAL A 939 -10.41 -16.78 13.44
C VAL A 939 -9.66 -18.12 13.42
N LEU A 940 -9.97 -18.99 12.45
CA LEU A 940 -9.44 -20.36 12.36
C LEU A 940 -8.30 -20.46 11.34
N ASP A 941 -7.08 -20.70 11.81
CA ASP A 941 -5.95 -20.99 10.93
C ASP A 941 -5.94 -22.46 10.46
N PHE A 942 -6.62 -22.70 9.34
CA PHE A 942 -6.67 -24.00 8.67
C PHE A 942 -5.29 -24.54 8.23
N LYS A 943 -4.23 -23.71 8.19
CA LYS A 943 -2.86 -24.16 7.93
C LYS A 943 -2.23 -24.86 9.16
N ILE A 944 -2.81 -24.68 10.35
CA ILE A 944 -2.39 -25.36 11.60
C ILE A 944 -3.22 -26.63 11.87
N SER A 945 -4.55 -26.60 11.64
CA SER A 945 -5.40 -27.79 11.64
C SER A 945 -6.73 -27.57 10.93
N PRO A 946 -7.28 -28.59 10.25
CA PRO A 946 -8.66 -28.57 9.77
C PRO A 946 -9.65 -28.73 10.94
N PHE A 947 -10.61 -27.81 11.05
CA PHE A 947 -11.63 -27.80 12.11
C PHE A 947 -12.38 -29.14 12.26
N MET A 948 -12.75 -29.78 11.13
CA MET A 948 -13.23 -31.16 11.08
C MET A 948 -12.07 -32.14 10.81
N ARG A 949 -11.28 -32.41 11.85
CA ARG A 949 -10.02 -33.16 11.77
C ARG A 949 -10.19 -34.63 11.33
N LYS A 950 -10.62 -35.51 12.24
CA LYS A 950 -10.71 -36.98 12.02
C LYS A 950 -12.08 -37.64 12.25
N GLY A 951 -13.03 -36.99 12.96
CA GLY A 951 -14.40 -37.48 13.09
C GLY A 951 -14.55 -38.91 13.63
N LYS A 952 -13.75 -39.32 14.61
CA LYS A 952 -13.74 -40.69 15.15
C LYS A 952 -13.60 -40.72 16.67
N VAL A 953 -13.95 -41.88 17.24
CA VAL A 953 -13.67 -42.29 18.62
C VAL A 953 -12.29 -42.98 18.68
N GLY A 954 -11.58 -42.83 19.79
CA GLY A 954 -10.29 -43.47 20.05
C GLY A 954 -9.09 -42.86 19.32
N ASP A 955 -9.13 -41.58 18.90
CA ASP A 955 -7.91 -40.93 18.39
C ASP A 955 -6.89 -40.68 19.50
N TRP A 956 -7.35 -40.49 20.74
CA TRP A 956 -6.50 -40.23 21.90
C TRP A 956 -5.33 -41.21 22.09
N LYS A 957 -5.51 -42.47 21.69
CA LYS A 957 -4.47 -43.52 21.69
C LYS A 957 -3.24 -43.21 20.84
N ASN A 958 -3.28 -42.14 20.04
CA ASN A 958 -2.20 -41.68 19.15
C ASN A 958 -1.49 -40.41 19.69
N HIS A 959 -1.87 -39.92 20.88
CA HIS A 959 -1.33 -38.68 21.49
C HIS A 959 -0.92 -38.86 22.95
N PHE A 960 -1.67 -39.67 23.71
CA PHE A 960 -1.32 -40.00 25.09
C PHE A 960 -0.15 -40.99 25.13
N THR A 961 0.88 -40.68 25.91
CA THR A 961 1.82 -41.71 26.39
C THR A 961 1.13 -42.65 27.38
N VAL A 962 1.69 -43.85 27.62
CA VAL A 962 1.15 -44.82 28.59
C VAL A 962 0.98 -44.20 29.98
N LYS A 963 2.03 -43.52 30.48
CA LYS A 963 1.99 -42.80 31.76
C LYS A 963 0.91 -41.71 31.82
N GLN A 964 0.74 -40.93 30.74
CA GLN A 964 -0.33 -39.92 30.67
C GLN A 964 -1.72 -40.56 30.66
N ASN A 965 -1.88 -41.72 30.02
CA ASN A 965 -3.13 -42.45 30.06
C ASN A 965 -3.45 -42.93 31.49
N GLU A 966 -2.50 -43.59 32.14
CA GLU A 966 -2.63 -44.11 33.51
C GLU A 966 -2.98 -43.00 34.49
N GLN A 967 -2.22 -41.90 34.49
CA GLN A 967 -2.48 -40.77 35.37
C GLN A 967 -3.85 -40.13 35.11
N PHE A 968 -4.26 -40.01 33.84
CA PHE A 968 -5.57 -39.48 33.47
C PHE A 968 -6.70 -40.42 33.91
N ASP A 969 -6.53 -41.74 33.82
CA ASP A 969 -7.52 -42.71 34.29
C ASP A 969 -7.67 -42.68 35.81
N GLU A 970 -6.58 -42.58 36.58
CA GLU A 970 -6.64 -42.38 38.04
C GLU A 970 -7.44 -41.11 38.42
N ASP A 971 -7.11 -39.98 37.79
CA ASP A 971 -7.76 -38.70 38.04
C ASP A 971 -9.24 -38.70 37.61
N TYR A 972 -9.55 -39.32 36.46
CA TYR A 972 -10.91 -39.50 35.96
C TYR A 972 -11.74 -40.35 36.92
N GLN A 973 -11.25 -41.51 37.36
CA GLN A 973 -11.96 -42.37 38.31
C GLN A 973 -12.20 -41.64 39.63
N LYS A 974 -11.20 -40.91 40.14
CA LYS A 974 -11.31 -40.12 41.38
C LYS A 974 -12.36 -39.01 41.28
N LYS A 975 -12.47 -38.33 40.13
CA LYS A 975 -13.41 -37.23 39.89
C LYS A 975 -14.83 -37.71 39.57
N MET A 976 -14.96 -38.80 38.81
CA MET A 976 -16.25 -39.34 38.34
C MET A 976 -16.89 -40.39 39.27
N ARG A 977 -16.20 -40.83 40.34
CA ARG A 977 -16.65 -41.88 41.30
C ARG A 977 -18.08 -41.77 41.85
N ASN A 978 -18.68 -40.58 41.83
CA ASN A 978 -19.99 -40.29 42.43
C ASN A 978 -21.13 -40.19 41.39
N THR A 979 -20.87 -40.43 40.10
CA THR A 979 -21.90 -40.41 39.05
C THR A 979 -21.98 -41.73 38.31
N ASP A 980 -23.17 -42.03 37.79
CA ASP A 980 -23.52 -43.18 36.93
C ASP A 980 -23.22 -42.92 35.43
N LEU A 981 -22.64 -41.76 35.11
CA LEU A 981 -22.30 -41.37 33.74
C LEU A 981 -21.12 -42.18 33.15
N CYS A 982 -21.46 -43.21 32.39
CA CYS A 982 -20.49 -44.07 31.69
C CYS A 982 -20.24 -43.63 30.24
N PHE A 983 -18.97 -43.36 29.88
CA PHE A 983 -18.55 -43.09 28.51
C PHE A 983 -17.99 -44.33 27.81
N ARG A 984 -18.30 -44.49 26.53
CA ARG A 984 -17.73 -45.56 25.69
C ARG A 984 -16.33 -45.17 25.21
N THR A 985 -15.38 -46.10 25.27
CA THR A 985 -13.97 -45.87 24.87
C THR A 985 -13.58 -46.59 23.57
N VAL A 986 -14.47 -47.44 23.05
CA VAL A 986 -14.37 -48.19 21.79
C VAL A 986 -15.78 -48.37 21.21
N LEU A 987 -15.92 -48.33 19.88
CA LEU A 987 -17.18 -48.57 19.16
C LEU A 987 -17.42 -50.08 18.93
N ARG A 988 -18.68 -50.53 18.83
CA ARG A 988 -19.02 -51.95 18.62
C ARG A 988 -18.91 -52.39 17.16
N PHE A 989 -17.73 -52.28 16.56
CA PHE A 989 -17.41 -52.99 15.33
C PHE A 989 -16.55 -54.22 15.64
N LEU A 990 -17.08 -55.40 15.30
CA LEU A 990 -16.58 -56.75 15.63
C LEU A 990 -16.69 -57.15 17.12
N SER A 991 -17.90 -57.55 17.54
CA SER A 991 -18.10 -58.39 18.75
C SER A 991 -19.30 -59.34 18.60
N THR A 992 -19.30 -60.16 17.54
CA THR A 992 -20.02 -61.44 17.58
C THR A 992 -19.17 -62.38 18.46
N PHE A 993 -19.73 -62.82 19.59
CA PHE A 993 -18.98 -63.15 20.82
C PHE A 993 -18.31 -61.90 21.44
N VAL A 994 -18.32 -61.69 22.77
CA VAL A 994 -18.71 -62.59 23.88
C VAL A 994 -19.91 -62.01 24.65
N ARG A 995 -20.81 -62.89 25.11
CA ARG A 995 -21.72 -62.64 26.24
C ARG A 995 -21.32 -63.60 27.37
N CYS A 996 -20.74 -63.05 28.43
CA CYS A 996 -20.61 -63.60 29.78
C CYS A 996 -20.65 -62.38 30.71
#